data_AF-A0ABD6S600-F1
#
_entry.id   AF-A0ABD6S600-F1
#
_cell.length_a   1.000
_cell.length_b   1.000
_cell.length_c   1.000
_cell.angle_alpha   90.00
_cell.angle_beta   90.00
_cell.angle_gamma   90.00
#
_symmetry.space_group_name_H-M   'P 1'
#
loop_
_entity.id
_entity.type
_entity.pdbx_description
1 polymer ?
#
loop_
_entity_poly.entity_id
_entity_poly.type
_entity_poly.pdbx_seq_one_letter_code
_entity_poly.pdbx_strand_id
1 'polypeptide(L)'
;MSKKKSIRVLVAGICLATLLTSYGLEVPRVYAEMSLENKEKQQEERVYQLLPKGDVKEIRDLHKRQFSFSPYEPTGIYAKPGEEIVIQLGGDQQIKAYIGTYSYENENVLGGPIEFNLNPGENKISSPKGGLLYFYNYNNSGEVTAKVEQGGSTNPLFILGKHTTKDWQRMLAENLNPYAIEMKGENSLLTMHPETVKEHLKQEDPTELLKKHDEILNIESKISGLSKDGVGATNRGKHYVHFVEDWYTKTHMYAMEYRTAYSKGNLKSVLDVEELTADGWGPWHEVGHQHQQVPWLWSELGEVTVNIYSLAVQTTFGHKTRLEKEGRYEKAFAYLDKPDAQEKMDGFEKLVMFWQLYLAYGDQFYPKLHQMYRMLHDVEMPKSDDEKKQMFIYMTSKAAGQNLIPFFEKWGLTPNEGTVEKINQLQLPDLEKEIWLSTDSNPIREKQTEPYEVPYGEPNDTKIQNVAVGTTYDEKKANELVQNLGESVKVTGVIIQDKPGIGEKTVKVEIIDEKGNKNLIPVLVNIGYENSIVFQGNGDAVRSIVTANHNTKKLQATFTDSKVHYRFENEKYMGITLYDQNGNEKKVISVEGQENSKNFAEQLNGIDFAYGDVVEVYHAESERLNWYQNNEFVGKGKGEVEQKLYFKITEHGFERMEAQQEVTAVPQKVVIGTEAEKLDVKNFVQVKDGEVVGFVEKPDTTKIGEQKVKIETKDRFGNKKVTEVPLEVIYGDSLVFQGDGNNTRSIVTADHNTKKLQATFTDAKVHYRFENEKYMGITLYDQNGNEKKVISAEGQESSKNFAEQLNGVDFAYGDVIKVYHAESDRLKWYQKNEFVSNGKGKQELYFKLTEKGFERMEAEQEVTAVPQKVVIGTDAEKLEAKNFVQVKDGEVLRFVEKPNTTKIGEQKVKVETKDRFGNKKVTEVSLEVTYGDSIVYQGVANVTRSIVTVNHDAKKLHATFADGEIHYRFVNEQYIGLTVYDQNGTEKKHVTAEGQETSKNFAEQVNGTAFEYGDVLKVYHAEPSRLNWYKKNELVKKEDAMKGQEISFKITPNGLEQVQ
;
A
#
# COMPACT_ATOMS: atom_id res chain seq x y z
N MET A 1 15.92 -85.10 -27.84
CA MET A 1 14.65 -85.86 -27.85
C MET A 1 13.52 -84.84 -27.74
N SER A 2 12.93 -84.37 -28.86
CA SER A 2 11.74 -84.92 -29.56
C SER A 2 10.47 -84.76 -28.70
N LYS A 3 9.38 -84.06 -29.08
CA LYS A 3 8.84 -83.44 -30.32
C LYS A 3 7.74 -82.43 -29.88
N LYS A 4 7.61 -81.21 -30.44
CA LYS A 4 6.82 -80.80 -31.64
C LYS A 4 5.31 -81.14 -31.52
N LYS A 5 4.34 -80.23 -31.62
CA LYS A 5 4.03 -79.36 -32.79
C LYS A 5 3.00 -78.24 -32.47
N SER A 6 3.15 -77.14 -33.21
CA SER A 6 2.21 -76.03 -33.44
C SER A 6 1.24 -76.34 -34.59
N ILE A 7 0.12 -75.60 -34.74
CA ILE A 7 -0.39 -75.04 -36.02
C ILE A 7 -1.58 -74.07 -35.79
N ARG A 8 -1.54 -72.96 -36.54
CA ARG A 8 -2.52 -71.88 -36.76
C ARG A 8 -3.65 -72.29 -37.73
N VAL A 9 -4.84 -71.68 -37.63
CA VAL A 9 -5.74 -71.34 -38.78
C VAL A 9 -6.52 -70.08 -38.37
N LEU A 10 -6.24 -68.89 -38.93
CA LEU A 10 -6.67 -68.26 -40.19
C LEU A 10 -8.07 -67.62 -40.14
N VAL A 11 -8.07 -66.30 -40.35
CA VAL A 11 -9.19 -65.37 -40.52
C VAL A 11 -9.70 -65.39 -41.96
N ALA A 12 -11.02 -65.45 -42.13
CA ALA A 12 -11.81 -64.96 -43.27
C ALA A 12 -13.29 -65.00 -42.77
N GLY A 13 -14.18 -64.02 -42.91
CA GLY A 13 -14.27 -62.84 -43.76
C GLY A 13 -15.62 -62.84 -44.48
N ILE A 14 -16.33 -61.69 -44.46
CA ILE A 14 -17.49 -61.26 -45.31
C ILE A 14 -18.88 -61.60 -44.71
N CYS A 15 -19.69 -60.66 -44.19
CA CYS A 15 -20.42 -59.49 -44.76
C CYS A 15 -21.82 -59.81 -45.34
N LEU A 16 -22.77 -58.92 -44.97
CA LEU A 16 -24.02 -58.48 -45.61
C LEU A 16 -25.42 -58.88 -45.07
N ALA A 17 -26.19 -57.81 -44.83
CA ALA A 17 -27.65 -57.59 -44.92
C ALA A 17 -28.53 -58.03 -43.72
N THR A 18 -28.85 -57.14 -42.77
CA THR A 18 -29.91 -56.09 -42.72
C THR A 18 -31.32 -56.58 -42.37
N LEU A 19 -31.94 -55.82 -41.45
CA LEU A 19 -33.37 -55.71 -41.10
C LEU A 19 -33.92 -56.72 -40.08
N LEU A 20 -33.96 -56.32 -38.80
CA LEU A 20 -35.20 -56.01 -38.06
C LEU A 20 -34.90 -55.77 -36.56
N THR A 21 -35.45 -54.65 -36.06
CA THR A 21 -35.65 -54.25 -34.65
C THR A 21 -34.43 -54.06 -33.74
N SER A 22 -34.12 -52.79 -33.48
CA SER A 22 -33.29 -52.31 -32.38
C SER A 22 -34.12 -52.25 -31.08
N TYR A 23 -34.07 -53.31 -30.28
CA TYR A 23 -34.35 -53.24 -28.84
C TYR A 23 -33.07 -53.58 -28.11
N GLY A 24 -32.27 -52.55 -27.83
CA GLY A 24 -31.16 -52.64 -26.88
C GLY A 24 -31.70 -52.56 -25.46
N LEU A 25 -32.24 -53.66 -24.95
CA LEU A 25 -32.31 -53.88 -23.51
C LEU A 25 -30.87 -54.16 -23.06
N GLU A 26 -30.25 -53.23 -22.34
CA GLU A 26 -29.10 -53.56 -21.50
C GLU A 26 -29.58 -54.56 -20.45
N VAL A 27 -29.30 -55.83 -20.70
CA VAL A 27 -29.48 -56.90 -19.71
C VAL A 27 -28.46 -56.70 -18.61
N PRO A 28 -28.84 -56.61 -17.32
CA PRO A 28 -27.87 -56.65 -16.23
C PRO A 28 -27.13 -57.99 -16.31
N ARG A 29 -25.79 -57.96 -16.25
CA ARG A 29 -24.98 -59.17 -16.14
C ARG A 29 -25.37 -59.94 -14.89
N VAL A 30 -26.20 -60.96 -15.06
CA VAL A 30 -26.46 -61.99 -14.06
C VAL A 30 -25.25 -62.93 -14.01
N TYR A 31 -24.63 -63.06 -12.84
CA TYR A 31 -23.89 -64.26 -12.48
C TYR A 31 -24.74 -65.05 -11.49
N ALA A 32 -25.06 -66.29 -11.86
CA ALA A 32 -25.77 -67.25 -11.05
C ALA A 32 -24.79 -68.14 -10.27
N GLU A 33 -25.25 -68.54 -9.08
CA GLU A 33 -25.12 -69.83 -8.38
C GLU A 33 -24.58 -69.70 -6.96
N MET A 34 -25.49 -69.78 -5.99
CA MET A 34 -25.18 -70.38 -4.70
C MET A 34 -26.25 -71.41 -4.37
N SER A 35 -25.75 -72.60 -4.07
CA SER A 35 -26.44 -73.85 -3.77
C SER A 35 -27.54 -73.70 -2.71
N LEU A 36 -28.63 -74.42 -2.95
CA LEU A 36 -29.65 -74.80 -1.96
C LEU A 36 -29.01 -75.53 -0.77
N GLU A 37 -28.58 -74.80 0.26
CA GLU A 37 -28.43 -75.29 1.65
C GLU A 37 -27.87 -74.18 2.55
N ASN A 38 -28.76 -73.30 3.06
CA ASN A 38 -28.72 -72.72 4.41
C ASN A 38 -29.83 -71.68 4.57
N LYS A 39 -30.99 -72.13 5.03
CA LYS A 39 -32.08 -71.29 5.50
C LYS A 39 -31.83 -70.92 6.96
N GLU A 40 -31.17 -69.80 7.21
CA GLU A 40 -31.25 -69.05 8.48
C GLU A 40 -30.76 -67.61 8.27
N LYS A 41 -31.70 -66.64 8.35
CA LYS A 41 -31.51 -65.17 8.40
C LYS A 41 -30.23 -64.60 7.77
N GLN A 42 -30.15 -64.50 6.45
CA GLN A 42 -29.30 -63.49 5.81
C GLN A 42 -29.99 -62.14 5.94
N GLN A 43 -29.57 -61.36 6.93
CA GLN A 43 -29.81 -59.92 6.99
C GLN A 43 -29.27 -59.33 5.67
N GLU A 44 -30.12 -58.68 4.86
CA GLU A 44 -29.66 -58.03 3.62
C GLU A 44 -28.41 -57.19 3.94
N GLU A 45 -27.32 -57.47 3.23
CA GLU A 45 -26.06 -56.75 3.42
C GLU A 45 -26.33 -55.27 3.10
N ARG A 46 -26.20 -54.39 4.11
CA ARG A 46 -26.52 -52.94 4.01
C ARG A 46 -25.42 -52.18 3.26
N VAL A 47 -25.13 -52.64 2.04
CA VAL A 47 -24.11 -52.13 1.13
C VAL A 47 -24.80 -51.56 -0.10
N TYR A 48 -24.49 -50.31 -0.42
CA TYR A 48 -25.14 -49.54 -1.47
C TYR A 48 -24.10 -49.14 -2.52
N GLN A 49 -24.35 -49.55 -3.77
CA GLN A 49 -23.61 -49.11 -4.94
C GLN A 49 -24.28 -47.86 -5.51
N LEU A 50 -23.65 -46.70 -5.29
CA LEU A 50 -24.22 -45.40 -5.59
C LEU A 50 -23.65 -44.87 -6.90
N LEU A 51 -24.46 -44.97 -7.96
CA LEU A 51 -24.13 -44.41 -9.27
C LEU A 51 -23.99 -42.87 -9.19
N PRO A 52 -23.08 -42.27 -9.97
CA PRO A 52 -22.93 -40.82 -10.04
C PRO A 52 -24.15 -40.19 -10.71
N LYS A 53 -24.91 -39.36 -9.97
CA LYS A 53 -26.14 -38.72 -10.46
C LYS A 53 -25.93 -37.31 -11.01
N GLY A 54 -24.80 -36.67 -10.69
CA GLY A 54 -24.58 -35.25 -10.92
C GLY A 54 -25.30 -34.36 -9.90
N ASP A 55 -25.12 -33.05 -10.01
CA ASP A 55 -25.75 -32.09 -9.09
C ASP A 55 -27.16 -31.69 -9.57
N VAL A 56 -28.18 -31.91 -8.73
CA VAL A 56 -29.59 -31.56 -9.02
C VAL A 56 -29.80 -30.10 -9.42
N LYS A 57 -29.03 -29.17 -8.84
CA LYS A 57 -29.14 -27.73 -9.12
C LYS A 57 -28.47 -27.38 -10.44
N GLU A 58 -27.33 -27.99 -10.75
CA GLU A 58 -26.68 -27.83 -12.07
C GLU A 58 -27.60 -28.32 -13.19
N ILE A 59 -28.28 -29.46 -13.00
CA ILE A 59 -29.28 -29.97 -13.93
C ILE A 59 -30.52 -29.07 -14.01
N ARG A 60 -31.01 -28.53 -12.89
CA ARG A 60 -32.10 -27.55 -12.88
C ARG A 60 -31.74 -26.33 -13.72
N ASP A 61 -30.55 -25.78 -13.51
CA ASP A 61 -30.07 -24.58 -14.19
C ASP A 61 -29.80 -24.83 -15.68
N LEU A 62 -29.26 -26.00 -16.04
CA LEU A 62 -29.12 -26.45 -17.42
C LEU A 62 -30.48 -26.52 -18.14
N HIS A 63 -31.50 -27.04 -17.46
CA HIS A 63 -32.85 -27.15 -18.02
C HIS A 63 -33.63 -25.83 -17.93
N LYS A 64 -33.08 -24.83 -17.22
CA LYS A 64 -33.70 -23.55 -16.90
C LYS A 64 -35.04 -23.71 -16.17
N ARG A 65 -35.16 -24.75 -15.34
CA ARG A 65 -36.38 -25.08 -14.56
C ARG A 65 -36.43 -24.28 -13.27
N GLN A 66 -37.62 -24.12 -12.69
CA GLN A 66 -37.79 -23.44 -11.41
C GLN A 66 -37.28 -24.27 -10.23
N PHE A 67 -37.57 -25.58 -10.24
CA PHE A 67 -37.28 -26.46 -9.11
C PHE A 67 -36.32 -27.60 -9.48
N SER A 68 -35.43 -27.94 -8.55
CA SER A 68 -34.59 -29.13 -8.66
C SER A 68 -35.43 -30.40 -8.51
N PHE A 69 -35.02 -31.47 -9.20
CA PHE A 69 -35.52 -32.83 -8.92
C PHE A 69 -34.89 -33.38 -7.63
N SER A 70 -35.31 -34.57 -7.20
CA SER A 70 -34.87 -35.14 -5.93
C SER A 70 -33.40 -35.56 -5.96
N PRO A 71 -32.61 -35.21 -4.92
CA PRO A 71 -31.24 -35.68 -4.78
C PRO A 71 -31.17 -37.11 -4.25
N TYR A 72 -32.29 -37.68 -3.80
CA TYR A 72 -32.30 -38.89 -3.00
C TYR A 72 -32.01 -40.16 -3.79
N GLU A 73 -31.18 -41.01 -3.21
CA GLU A 73 -31.16 -42.46 -3.44
C GLU A 73 -31.61 -43.15 -2.14
N PRO A 74 -32.79 -43.81 -2.13
CA PRO A 74 -33.37 -44.37 -0.91
C PRO A 74 -32.61 -45.61 -0.44
N THR A 75 -32.48 -45.77 0.88
CA THR A 75 -31.74 -46.91 1.46
C THR A 75 -32.64 -47.99 2.06
N GLY A 76 -33.91 -47.67 2.35
CA GLY A 76 -34.79 -48.55 3.14
C GLY A 76 -34.35 -48.64 4.60
N ILE A 77 -33.68 -47.61 5.14
CA ILE A 77 -33.27 -47.54 6.55
C ILE A 77 -33.96 -46.34 7.20
N TYR A 78 -34.58 -46.59 8.35
CA TYR A 78 -35.12 -45.57 9.25
C TYR A 78 -34.21 -45.40 10.47
N ALA A 79 -33.81 -44.16 10.75
CA ALA A 79 -33.10 -43.77 11.95
C ALA A 79 -34.05 -43.15 12.97
N LYS A 80 -34.01 -43.60 14.22
CA LYS A 80 -34.78 -42.98 15.32
C LYS A 80 -34.22 -41.59 15.68
N PRO A 81 -35.02 -40.73 16.34
CA PRO A 81 -34.53 -39.49 16.93
C PRO A 81 -33.27 -39.70 17.79
N GLY A 82 -32.17 -39.04 17.41
CA GLY A 82 -30.88 -39.08 18.10
C GLY A 82 -30.07 -40.37 17.89
N GLU A 83 -30.53 -41.31 17.06
CA GLU A 83 -29.78 -42.54 16.78
C GLU A 83 -28.53 -42.24 15.95
N GLU A 84 -27.39 -42.80 16.37
CA GLU A 84 -26.14 -42.74 15.61
C GLU A 84 -26.15 -43.83 14.54
N ILE A 85 -25.86 -43.42 13.30
CA ILE A 85 -25.65 -44.30 12.15
C ILE A 85 -24.17 -44.26 11.77
N VAL A 86 -23.53 -45.43 11.72
CA VAL A 86 -22.14 -45.58 11.31
C VAL A 86 -22.10 -46.03 9.86
N ILE A 87 -21.50 -45.21 8.99
CA ILE A 87 -21.43 -45.43 7.55
C ILE A 87 -19.96 -45.49 7.12
N GLN A 88 -19.56 -46.61 6.53
CA GLN A 88 -18.27 -46.77 5.88
C GLN A 88 -18.40 -46.42 4.40
N LEU A 89 -17.76 -45.33 3.98
CA LEU A 89 -17.68 -44.91 2.58
C LEU A 89 -16.40 -45.42 1.93
N GLY A 90 -16.53 -46.15 0.82
CA GLY A 90 -15.40 -46.63 0.01
C GLY A 90 -14.98 -45.63 -1.08
N GLY A 91 -13.79 -45.84 -1.65
CA GLY A 91 -13.23 -44.96 -2.69
C GLY A 91 -12.55 -43.72 -2.13
N ASP A 92 -12.39 -42.69 -2.97
CA ASP A 92 -11.75 -41.41 -2.68
C ASP A 92 -12.72 -40.21 -2.84
N GLN A 93 -13.91 -40.44 -3.39
CA GLN A 93 -14.93 -39.42 -3.59
C GLN A 93 -15.81 -39.25 -2.35
N GLN A 94 -16.04 -37.99 -1.97
CA GLN A 94 -17.06 -37.63 -0.98
C GLN A 94 -18.47 -37.65 -1.61
N ILE A 95 -19.48 -37.94 -0.79
CA ILE A 95 -20.90 -37.86 -1.16
C ILE A 95 -21.69 -37.15 -0.05
N LYS A 96 -23.00 -37.01 -0.25
CA LYS A 96 -23.92 -36.54 0.79
C LYS A 96 -24.85 -37.65 1.26
N ALA A 97 -25.40 -37.45 2.45
CA ALA A 97 -26.52 -38.23 2.98
C ALA A 97 -27.56 -37.32 3.63
N TYR A 98 -28.78 -37.82 3.76
CA TYR A 98 -29.87 -37.14 4.43
C TYR A 98 -30.51 -38.05 5.47
N ILE A 99 -30.89 -37.48 6.62
CA ILE A 99 -31.82 -38.13 7.55
C ILE A 99 -33.07 -37.25 7.66
N GLY A 100 -34.20 -37.81 7.20
CA GLY A 100 -35.49 -37.12 7.03
C GLY A 100 -35.90 -37.05 5.56
N THR A 101 -37.19 -36.87 5.29
CA THR A 101 -37.76 -36.78 3.94
C THR A 101 -38.50 -35.46 3.76
N TYR A 102 -38.12 -34.69 2.73
CA TYR A 102 -38.80 -33.42 2.42
C TYR A 102 -40.32 -33.60 2.35
N SER A 103 -41.07 -32.72 2.98
CA SER A 103 -42.54 -32.72 3.09
C SER A 103 -43.19 -33.89 3.85
N TYR A 104 -42.48 -34.96 4.21
CA TYR A 104 -43.08 -36.08 4.94
C TYR A 104 -43.22 -35.75 6.44
N GLU A 105 -42.19 -35.14 7.03
CA GLU A 105 -42.23 -34.66 8.40
C GLU A 105 -42.78 -33.24 8.50
N ASN A 106 -43.20 -32.82 9.70
CA ASN A 106 -43.67 -31.46 9.93
C ASN A 106 -42.51 -30.46 9.88
N GLU A 107 -42.17 -29.98 8.69
CA GLU A 107 -41.04 -29.06 8.47
C GLU A 107 -41.21 -27.73 9.20
N ASN A 108 -42.44 -27.27 9.43
CA ASN A 108 -42.71 -26.02 10.17
C ASN A 108 -42.34 -26.13 11.66
N VAL A 109 -42.34 -27.35 12.21
CA VAL A 109 -42.02 -27.62 13.63
C VAL A 109 -40.62 -28.20 13.80
N LEU A 110 -40.22 -29.12 12.91
CA LEU A 110 -38.98 -29.90 13.01
C LEU A 110 -37.87 -29.42 12.06
N GLY A 111 -38.16 -28.47 11.18
CA GLY A 111 -37.32 -28.12 10.03
C GLY A 111 -37.32 -29.22 8.95
N GLY A 112 -36.77 -28.91 7.77
CA GLY A 112 -36.55 -29.89 6.70
C GLY A 112 -35.41 -30.89 6.99
N PRO A 113 -35.25 -31.96 6.21
CA PRO A 113 -34.24 -33.01 6.37
C PRO A 113 -32.83 -32.51 6.70
N ILE A 114 -32.09 -33.26 7.51
CA ILE A 114 -30.70 -32.89 7.86
C ILE A 114 -29.75 -33.49 6.81
N GLU A 115 -28.96 -32.63 6.18
CA GLU A 115 -27.91 -33.01 5.22
C GLU A 115 -26.57 -33.26 5.94
N PHE A 116 -25.86 -34.31 5.52
CA PHE A 116 -24.54 -34.69 6.02
C PHE A 116 -23.56 -34.81 4.84
N ASN A 117 -22.36 -34.26 4.98
CA ASN A 117 -21.25 -34.57 4.08
C ASN A 117 -20.54 -35.84 4.58
N LEU A 118 -20.39 -36.83 3.71
CA LEU A 118 -19.70 -38.07 4.01
C LEU A 118 -18.34 -38.08 3.33
N ASN A 119 -17.28 -38.21 4.14
CA ASN A 119 -15.91 -38.34 3.66
C ASN A 119 -15.58 -39.83 3.40
N PRO A 120 -14.61 -40.14 2.53
CA PRO A 120 -14.05 -41.49 2.45
C PRO A 120 -13.64 -42.02 3.83
N GLY A 121 -14.01 -43.26 4.14
CA GLY A 121 -13.78 -43.87 5.46
C GLY A 121 -15.03 -43.94 6.35
N GLU A 122 -14.81 -44.04 7.67
CA GLU A 122 -15.88 -44.14 8.67
C GLU A 122 -16.52 -42.76 8.92
N ASN A 123 -17.85 -42.70 8.88
CA ASN A 123 -18.64 -41.52 9.20
C ASN A 123 -19.67 -41.88 10.27
N LYS A 124 -19.85 -40.98 11.24
CA LYS A 124 -20.87 -41.09 12.29
C LYS A 124 -21.83 -39.93 12.17
N ILE A 125 -23.07 -40.22 11.83
CA ILE A 125 -24.11 -39.22 11.62
C ILE A 125 -25.29 -39.50 12.54
N SER A 126 -25.96 -38.44 13.01
CA SER A 126 -27.18 -38.56 13.80
C SER A 126 -28.06 -37.34 13.58
N SER A 127 -29.37 -37.56 13.63
CA SER A 127 -30.38 -36.49 13.52
C SER A 127 -31.22 -36.48 14.79
N PRO A 128 -31.36 -35.35 15.51
CA PRO A 128 -32.17 -35.27 16.72
C PRO A 128 -33.65 -35.58 16.48
N LYS A 129 -34.13 -35.52 15.23
CA LYS A 129 -35.51 -35.85 14.85
C LYS A 129 -35.69 -37.20 14.17
N GLY A 130 -34.60 -37.88 13.80
CA GLY A 130 -34.67 -39.14 13.05
C GLY A 130 -35.21 -38.93 11.63
N GLY A 131 -35.60 -40.03 10.99
CA GLY A 131 -36.15 -40.05 9.63
C GLY A 131 -35.51 -41.13 8.75
N LEU A 132 -35.97 -41.22 7.50
CA LEU A 132 -35.39 -42.12 6.50
C LEU A 132 -33.99 -41.64 6.10
N LEU A 133 -33.09 -42.60 5.88
CA LEU A 133 -31.75 -42.35 5.37
C LEU A 133 -31.76 -42.36 3.83
N TYR A 134 -31.16 -41.34 3.24
CA TYR A 134 -30.91 -41.27 1.80
C TYR A 134 -29.43 -41.00 1.54
N PHE A 135 -28.90 -41.54 0.45
CA PHE A 135 -27.61 -41.13 -0.09
C PHE A 135 -27.78 -40.18 -1.28
N TYR A 136 -26.74 -39.40 -1.55
CA TYR A 136 -26.67 -38.54 -2.72
C TYR A 136 -25.23 -38.48 -3.23
N ASN A 137 -24.94 -39.33 -4.23
CA ASN A 137 -23.71 -39.23 -5.02
C ASN A 137 -23.90 -38.13 -6.08
N TYR A 138 -23.57 -36.91 -5.71
CA TYR A 138 -23.69 -35.71 -6.54
C TYR A 138 -22.56 -35.57 -7.58
N ASN A 139 -21.59 -36.50 -7.59
CA ASN A 139 -20.51 -36.51 -8.56
C ASN A 139 -21.06 -36.84 -9.96
N ASN A 140 -20.41 -36.31 -11.01
CA ASN A 140 -20.77 -36.57 -12.41
C ASN A 140 -20.24 -37.93 -12.92
N SER A 141 -19.18 -38.45 -12.29
CA SER A 141 -18.54 -39.73 -12.58
C SER A 141 -18.07 -40.41 -11.29
N GLY A 142 -17.79 -41.71 -11.37
CA GLY A 142 -17.33 -42.52 -10.24
C GLY A 142 -18.48 -43.09 -9.41
N GLU A 143 -18.58 -44.42 -9.40
CA GLU A 143 -19.49 -45.15 -8.51
C GLU A 143 -18.87 -45.20 -7.11
N VAL A 144 -19.69 -44.95 -6.09
CA VAL A 144 -19.25 -44.95 -4.69
C VAL A 144 -19.98 -46.06 -3.94
N THR A 145 -19.23 -46.88 -3.19
CA THR A 145 -19.82 -47.89 -2.31
C THR A 145 -19.99 -47.32 -0.91
N ALA A 146 -21.20 -47.34 -0.36
CA ALA A 146 -21.49 -46.96 1.01
C ALA A 146 -22.03 -48.16 1.78
N LYS A 147 -21.49 -48.45 2.97
CA LYS A 147 -21.95 -49.53 3.83
C LYS A 147 -22.43 -48.96 5.17
N VAL A 148 -23.69 -49.23 5.52
CA VAL A 148 -24.22 -48.88 6.84
C VAL A 148 -23.88 -50.00 7.81
N GLU A 149 -22.86 -49.79 8.64
CA GLU A 149 -22.31 -50.81 9.53
C GLU A 149 -23.09 -50.94 10.84
N GLN A 150 -23.57 -49.82 11.38
CA GLN A 150 -24.29 -49.76 12.65
C GLN A 150 -25.40 -48.73 12.63
N GLY A 151 -26.42 -48.95 13.46
CA GLY A 151 -27.58 -48.06 13.58
C GLY A 151 -28.63 -48.25 12.49
N GLY A 152 -29.84 -47.79 12.78
CA GLY A 152 -30.97 -47.78 11.87
C GLY A 152 -31.68 -49.13 11.75
N SER A 153 -33.00 -49.08 11.61
CA SER A 153 -33.87 -50.23 11.37
C SER A 153 -34.32 -50.29 9.91
N THR A 154 -34.58 -51.49 9.41
CA THR A 154 -35.15 -51.69 8.07
C THR A 154 -36.51 -50.99 7.96
N ASN A 155 -36.77 -50.37 6.81
CA ASN A 155 -38.03 -49.78 6.41
C ASN A 155 -38.39 -50.28 4.99
N PRO A 156 -39.66 -50.56 4.66
CA PRO A 156 -40.06 -51.08 3.35
C PRO A 156 -39.64 -50.15 2.20
N LEU A 157 -38.85 -50.70 1.28
CA LEU A 157 -38.43 -50.07 0.03
C LEU A 157 -38.60 -51.04 -1.13
N PHE A 158 -39.62 -50.82 -1.95
CA PHE A 158 -39.80 -51.56 -3.20
C PHE A 158 -39.01 -50.90 -4.33
N ILE A 159 -38.30 -51.69 -5.14
CA ILE A 159 -37.49 -51.19 -6.27
C ILE A 159 -37.93 -51.94 -7.52
N LEU A 160 -38.46 -51.19 -8.49
CA LEU A 160 -38.89 -51.72 -9.78
C LEU A 160 -37.74 -52.46 -10.48
N GLY A 161 -38.02 -53.65 -11.00
CA GLY A 161 -37.03 -54.50 -11.67
C GLY A 161 -36.08 -55.28 -10.75
N LYS A 162 -36.03 -54.95 -9.44
CA LYS A 162 -35.26 -55.69 -8.42
C LYS A 162 -36.14 -56.58 -7.55
N HIS A 163 -37.24 -56.04 -7.02
CA HIS A 163 -38.10 -56.74 -6.07
C HIS A 163 -39.32 -57.37 -6.77
N THR A 164 -39.74 -58.55 -6.32
CA THR A 164 -40.92 -59.27 -6.81
C THR A 164 -42.14 -59.07 -5.91
N THR A 165 -43.33 -59.50 -6.35
CA THR A 165 -44.56 -59.52 -5.52
C THR A 165 -44.34 -60.25 -4.19
N LYS A 166 -43.56 -61.34 -4.19
CA LYS A 166 -43.24 -62.09 -2.96
C LYS A 166 -42.35 -61.29 -2.02
N ASP A 167 -41.40 -60.54 -2.56
CA ASP A 167 -40.55 -59.66 -1.75
C ASP A 167 -41.38 -58.52 -1.15
N TRP A 168 -42.30 -57.94 -1.92
CA TRP A 168 -43.22 -56.92 -1.43
C TRP A 168 -44.07 -57.42 -0.26
N GLN A 169 -44.73 -58.57 -0.43
CA GLN A 169 -45.53 -59.18 0.64
C GLN A 169 -44.68 -59.50 1.88
N ARG A 170 -43.43 -59.97 1.68
CA ARG A 170 -42.47 -60.20 2.77
C ARG A 170 -42.12 -58.89 3.48
N MET A 171 -41.78 -57.82 2.75
CA MET A 171 -41.44 -56.52 3.32
C MET A 171 -42.56 -55.96 4.20
N LEU A 172 -43.82 -56.05 3.75
CA LEU A 172 -44.96 -55.60 4.53
C LEU A 172 -45.23 -56.48 5.76
N ALA A 173 -45.02 -57.80 5.65
CA ALA A 173 -45.22 -58.72 6.77
C ALA A 173 -44.13 -58.61 7.85
N GLU A 174 -42.88 -58.35 7.46
CA GLU A 174 -41.74 -58.23 8.37
C GLU A 174 -41.69 -56.86 9.08
N ASN A 175 -42.31 -55.83 8.50
CA ASN A 175 -42.34 -54.47 9.03
C ASN A 175 -43.79 -54.06 9.38
N LEU A 176 -44.32 -54.58 10.50
CA LEU A 176 -45.75 -54.45 10.85
C LEU A 176 -46.25 -53.02 11.09
N ASN A 177 -45.36 -52.08 11.42
CA ASN A 177 -45.65 -50.65 11.59
C ASN A 177 -44.45 -49.83 11.08
N PRO A 178 -44.24 -49.80 9.76
CA PRO A 178 -43.10 -49.09 9.20
C PRO A 178 -43.27 -47.59 9.34
N TYR A 179 -42.16 -46.85 9.32
CA TYR A 179 -42.20 -45.38 9.41
C TYR A 179 -42.85 -44.77 8.17
N ALA A 180 -42.53 -45.34 7.01
CA ALA A 180 -43.12 -45.00 5.71
C ALA A 180 -43.05 -46.22 4.79
N ILE A 181 -43.68 -46.13 3.63
CA ILE A 181 -43.50 -47.06 2.51
C ILE A 181 -42.81 -46.29 1.38
N GLU A 182 -41.66 -46.78 0.95
CA GLU A 182 -40.96 -46.23 -0.21
C GLU A 182 -41.12 -47.13 -1.43
N MET A 183 -41.44 -46.54 -2.58
CA MET A 183 -41.57 -47.24 -3.85
C MET A 183 -40.75 -46.47 -4.91
N LYS A 184 -39.76 -47.16 -5.49
CA LYS A 184 -38.79 -46.56 -6.40
C LYS A 184 -38.94 -47.16 -7.81
N GLY A 185 -39.30 -46.31 -8.77
CA GLY A 185 -39.31 -46.61 -10.20
C GLY A 185 -37.95 -46.34 -10.86
N GLU A 186 -37.95 -46.21 -12.18
CA GLU A 186 -36.79 -45.75 -12.94
C GLU A 186 -36.53 -44.26 -12.72
N ASN A 187 -37.60 -43.45 -12.65
CA ASN A 187 -37.55 -42.00 -12.53
C ASN A 187 -38.44 -41.40 -11.45
N SER A 188 -39.25 -42.24 -10.83
CA SER A 188 -40.16 -41.89 -9.75
C SER A 188 -39.66 -42.41 -8.41
N LEU A 189 -39.85 -41.62 -7.35
CA LEU A 189 -39.72 -42.06 -5.97
C LEU A 189 -41.00 -41.65 -5.23
N LEU A 190 -41.66 -42.60 -4.56
CA LEU A 190 -42.85 -42.34 -3.78
C LEU A 190 -42.54 -42.63 -2.31
N THR A 191 -42.84 -41.70 -1.41
CA THR A 191 -42.75 -41.90 0.05
C THR A 191 -44.12 -41.61 0.68
N MET A 192 -44.74 -42.66 1.21
CA MET A 192 -46.15 -42.67 1.57
C MET A 192 -46.39 -43.27 2.95
N HIS A 193 -47.47 -42.89 3.61
CA HIS A 193 -47.86 -43.53 4.85
C HIS A 193 -48.38 -44.96 4.58
N PRO A 194 -48.06 -45.95 5.43
CA PRO A 194 -48.44 -47.35 5.21
C PRO A 194 -49.94 -47.58 5.07
N GLU A 195 -50.77 -46.86 5.85
CA GLU A 195 -52.23 -46.92 5.76
C GLU A 195 -52.76 -46.44 4.43
N THR A 196 -52.16 -45.38 3.87
CA THR A 196 -52.58 -44.77 2.61
C THR A 196 -52.25 -45.70 1.44
N VAL A 197 -51.08 -46.35 1.47
CA VAL A 197 -50.73 -47.39 0.49
C VAL A 197 -51.69 -48.56 0.57
N LYS A 198 -52.00 -49.04 1.79
CA LYS A 198 -52.95 -50.14 1.99
C LYS A 198 -54.37 -49.80 1.50
N GLU A 199 -54.77 -48.54 1.60
CA GLU A 199 -56.08 -48.07 1.15
C GLU A 199 -56.18 -47.97 -0.37
N HIS A 200 -55.15 -47.44 -1.04
CA HIS A 200 -55.24 -47.02 -2.43
C HIS A 200 -54.49 -47.91 -3.43
N LEU A 201 -53.42 -48.62 -3.05
CA LEU A 201 -52.76 -49.56 -3.96
C LEU A 201 -53.65 -50.78 -4.16
N LYS A 202 -54.21 -50.92 -5.36
CA LYS A 202 -55.18 -52.00 -5.68
C LYS A 202 -54.52 -53.28 -6.19
N GLN A 203 -53.31 -53.15 -6.71
CA GLN A 203 -52.51 -54.23 -7.24
C GLN A 203 -51.84 -55.04 -6.12
N GLU A 204 -51.40 -56.26 -6.41
CA GLU A 204 -50.70 -57.12 -5.44
C GLU A 204 -49.32 -56.58 -5.05
N ASP A 205 -48.72 -55.72 -5.89
CA ASP A 205 -47.46 -55.02 -5.68
C ASP A 205 -47.44 -53.69 -6.48
N PRO A 206 -46.48 -52.78 -6.23
CA PRO A 206 -46.50 -51.45 -6.85
C PRO A 206 -45.86 -51.41 -8.26
N THR A 207 -45.61 -52.54 -8.92
CA THR A 207 -44.93 -52.58 -10.23
C THR A 207 -45.67 -51.78 -11.30
N GLU A 208 -46.98 -51.98 -11.45
CA GLU A 208 -47.77 -51.28 -12.47
C GLU A 208 -47.89 -49.79 -12.16
N LEU A 209 -48.01 -49.45 -10.87
CA LEU A 209 -48.05 -48.07 -10.39
C LEU A 209 -46.78 -47.31 -10.75
N LEU A 210 -45.61 -47.88 -10.43
CA LEU A 210 -44.32 -47.24 -10.71
C LEU A 210 -44.08 -47.06 -12.22
N LYS A 211 -44.43 -48.07 -13.04
CA LYS A 211 -44.37 -47.95 -14.50
C LYS A 211 -45.25 -46.82 -15.03
N LYS A 212 -46.45 -46.65 -14.47
CA LYS A 212 -47.36 -45.57 -14.88
C LYS A 212 -46.81 -44.20 -14.48
N HIS A 213 -46.25 -44.05 -13.29
CA HIS A 213 -45.54 -42.82 -12.90
C HIS A 213 -44.36 -42.53 -13.83
N ASP A 214 -43.51 -43.52 -14.12
CA ASP A 214 -42.38 -43.33 -15.03
C ASP A 214 -42.83 -42.97 -16.46
N GLU A 215 -43.96 -43.52 -16.93
CA GLU A 215 -44.56 -43.14 -18.23
C GLU A 215 -44.99 -41.66 -18.26
N ILE A 216 -45.64 -41.17 -17.20
CA ILE A 216 -46.02 -39.75 -17.06
C ILE A 216 -44.78 -38.86 -17.09
N LEU A 217 -43.74 -39.21 -16.31
CA LEU A 217 -42.47 -38.47 -16.29
C LEU A 217 -41.79 -38.44 -17.66
N ASN A 218 -41.87 -39.53 -18.42
CA ASN A 218 -41.34 -39.61 -19.77
C ASN A 218 -42.11 -38.71 -20.74
N ILE A 219 -43.44 -38.60 -20.62
CA ILE A 219 -44.27 -37.70 -21.44
C ILE A 219 -43.88 -36.24 -21.18
N GLU A 220 -43.79 -35.83 -19.91
CA GLU A 220 -43.43 -34.46 -19.57
C GLU A 220 -42.00 -34.10 -19.96
N SER A 221 -41.06 -35.03 -19.73
CA SER A 221 -39.68 -34.90 -20.22
C SER A 221 -39.63 -34.74 -21.74
N LYS A 222 -40.45 -35.50 -22.47
CA LYS A 222 -40.57 -35.40 -23.92
C LYS A 222 -41.07 -34.02 -24.33
N ILE A 223 -42.11 -33.47 -23.69
CA ILE A 223 -42.60 -32.10 -23.94
C ILE A 223 -41.51 -31.05 -23.69
N SER A 224 -40.71 -31.25 -22.65
CA SER A 224 -39.53 -30.43 -22.42
C SER A 224 -38.42 -30.65 -23.48
N GLY A 225 -38.49 -31.62 -24.38
CA GLY A 225 -37.35 -31.94 -25.27
C GLY A 225 -36.14 -32.46 -24.49
N LEU A 226 -36.42 -33.28 -23.47
CA LEU A 226 -35.46 -34.02 -22.66
C LEU A 226 -35.61 -35.52 -22.93
N SER A 227 -34.50 -36.24 -23.00
CA SER A 227 -34.49 -37.69 -23.18
C SER A 227 -33.38 -38.35 -22.37
N LYS A 228 -33.51 -39.66 -22.14
CA LYS A 228 -32.51 -40.46 -21.39
C LYS A 228 -31.17 -40.52 -22.13
N ASP A 229 -31.21 -40.63 -23.46
CA ASP A 229 -30.02 -40.71 -24.32
C ASP A 229 -29.58 -39.33 -24.84
N GLY A 230 -30.25 -38.26 -24.38
CA GLY A 230 -29.93 -36.89 -24.76
C GLY A 230 -28.57 -36.47 -24.24
N VAL A 231 -27.82 -35.73 -25.06
CA VAL A 231 -26.52 -35.16 -24.70
C VAL A 231 -26.68 -33.67 -24.40
N GLY A 232 -25.86 -33.15 -23.49
CA GLY A 232 -25.84 -31.72 -23.17
C GLY A 232 -27.19 -31.23 -22.64
N ALA A 233 -27.72 -30.17 -23.25
CA ALA A 233 -28.97 -29.54 -22.82
C ALA A 233 -30.24 -30.34 -23.15
N THR A 234 -30.11 -31.53 -23.74
CA THR A 234 -31.23 -32.45 -24.02
C THR A 234 -31.25 -33.67 -23.11
N ASN A 235 -30.22 -33.83 -22.27
CA ASN A 235 -30.16 -34.89 -21.28
C ASN A 235 -31.23 -34.67 -20.20
N ARG A 236 -32.10 -35.63 -19.94
CA ARG A 236 -33.08 -35.53 -18.84
C ARG A 236 -32.43 -35.52 -17.45
N GLY A 237 -31.21 -36.04 -17.32
CA GLY A 237 -30.54 -36.26 -16.05
C GLY A 237 -30.99 -37.55 -15.36
N LYS A 238 -30.36 -37.84 -14.21
CA LYS A 238 -30.45 -39.12 -13.49
C LYS A 238 -31.25 -39.04 -12.18
N HIS A 239 -31.86 -37.89 -11.91
CA HIS A 239 -32.59 -37.62 -10.68
C HIS A 239 -34.06 -38.07 -10.77
N TYR A 240 -34.67 -38.29 -9.61
CA TYR A 240 -36.07 -38.72 -9.54
C TYR A 240 -37.01 -37.53 -9.36
N VAL A 241 -38.22 -37.63 -9.90
CA VAL A 241 -39.34 -36.86 -9.37
C VAL A 241 -39.86 -37.59 -8.13
N HIS A 242 -39.89 -36.89 -7.01
CA HIS A 242 -40.28 -37.46 -5.72
C HIS A 242 -41.71 -37.03 -5.38
N PHE A 243 -42.57 -38.01 -5.09
CA PHE A 243 -43.95 -37.84 -4.69
C PHE A 243 -44.06 -38.17 -3.20
N VAL A 244 -44.49 -37.20 -2.40
CA VAL A 244 -44.51 -37.33 -0.94
C VAL A 244 -45.91 -37.09 -0.39
N GLU A 245 -46.39 -37.97 0.48
CA GLU A 245 -47.58 -37.70 1.27
C GLU A 245 -47.26 -36.77 2.46
N ASP A 246 -47.86 -35.58 2.48
CA ASP A 246 -47.66 -34.55 3.50
C ASP A 246 -48.90 -34.44 4.41
N TRP A 247 -48.79 -34.92 5.65
CA TRP A 247 -49.88 -34.83 6.63
C TRP A 247 -49.97 -33.51 7.37
N TYR A 248 -48.99 -32.62 7.17
CA TYR A 248 -48.80 -31.42 7.98
C TYR A 248 -49.12 -30.13 7.22
N THR A 249 -49.49 -30.25 5.94
CA THR A 249 -49.98 -29.16 5.11
C THR A 249 -51.51 -29.10 5.07
N LYS A 250 -52.03 -27.90 4.76
CA LYS A 250 -53.43 -27.68 4.35
C LYS A 250 -53.56 -27.43 2.86
N THR A 251 -52.45 -27.26 2.15
CA THR A 251 -52.43 -27.11 0.70
C THR A 251 -52.80 -28.44 0.06
N HIS A 252 -53.72 -28.44 -0.90
CA HIS A 252 -54.24 -29.67 -1.50
C HIS A 252 -53.11 -30.55 -2.08
N MET A 253 -52.37 -30.01 -3.03
CA MET A 253 -51.17 -30.57 -3.66
C MET A 253 -50.21 -29.41 -3.97
N TYR A 254 -48.90 -29.67 -4.00
CA TYR A 254 -47.92 -28.64 -4.36
C TYR A 254 -46.60 -29.24 -4.88
N ALA A 255 -45.88 -28.46 -5.68
CA ALA A 255 -44.52 -28.75 -6.11
C ALA A 255 -43.54 -27.70 -5.58
N MET A 256 -42.38 -28.16 -5.13
CA MET A 256 -41.29 -27.29 -4.65
C MET A 256 -39.94 -27.93 -5.00
N GLU A 257 -38.85 -27.28 -4.56
CA GLU A 257 -37.50 -27.82 -4.65
C GLU A 257 -37.48 -29.29 -4.15
N TYR A 258 -36.92 -30.18 -4.97
CA TYR A 258 -36.72 -31.61 -4.73
C TYR A 258 -37.95 -32.53 -4.84
N ARG A 259 -39.19 -32.07 -4.67
CA ARG A 259 -40.37 -32.96 -4.59
C ARG A 259 -41.70 -32.31 -5.00
N THR A 260 -42.66 -33.17 -5.30
CA THR A 260 -44.11 -32.92 -5.29
C THR A 260 -44.71 -33.53 -4.03
N ALA A 261 -45.72 -32.88 -3.47
CA ALA A 261 -46.32 -33.28 -2.20
C ALA A 261 -47.84 -33.18 -2.23
N TYR A 262 -48.48 -34.13 -1.54
CA TYR A 262 -49.92 -34.38 -1.61
C TYR A 262 -50.47 -34.48 -0.20
N SER A 263 -51.45 -33.65 0.12
CA SER A 263 -51.99 -33.64 1.48
C SER A 263 -52.78 -34.89 1.84
N LYS A 264 -52.85 -35.19 3.14
CA LYS A 264 -53.63 -36.31 3.68
C LYS A 264 -55.03 -36.40 3.05
N GLY A 265 -55.38 -37.58 2.54
CA GLY A 265 -56.66 -37.86 1.90
C GLY A 265 -56.73 -37.58 0.39
N ASN A 266 -55.66 -37.03 -0.21
CA ASN A 266 -55.60 -36.68 -1.64
C ASN A 266 -54.66 -37.59 -2.44
N LEU A 267 -54.38 -38.80 -1.96
CA LEU A 267 -53.40 -39.71 -2.55
C LEU A 267 -54.00 -40.76 -3.49
N LYS A 268 -55.33 -40.82 -3.63
CA LYS A 268 -56.00 -41.78 -4.52
C LYS A 268 -55.49 -41.65 -5.96
N SER A 269 -55.44 -40.45 -6.51
CA SER A 269 -54.95 -40.19 -7.87
C SER A 269 -53.43 -40.37 -8.02
N VAL A 270 -52.70 -40.60 -6.93
CA VAL A 270 -51.24 -40.87 -6.92
C VAL A 270 -50.95 -42.36 -6.78
N LEU A 271 -51.78 -43.13 -6.07
CA LEU A 271 -51.52 -44.52 -5.69
C LEU A 271 -52.42 -45.56 -6.36
N ASP A 272 -53.56 -45.14 -6.89
CA ASP A 272 -54.46 -46.00 -7.66
C ASP A 272 -54.15 -45.84 -9.15
N VAL A 273 -53.70 -46.91 -9.81
CA VAL A 273 -53.31 -46.90 -11.24
C VAL A 273 -54.46 -46.48 -12.15
N GLU A 274 -55.68 -46.91 -11.86
CA GLU A 274 -56.84 -46.57 -12.69
C GLU A 274 -57.16 -45.08 -12.56
N GLU A 275 -57.16 -44.56 -11.34
CA GLU A 275 -57.40 -43.13 -11.09
C GLU A 275 -56.27 -42.26 -11.67
N LEU A 276 -55.00 -42.62 -11.44
CA LEU A 276 -53.83 -41.93 -11.95
C LEU A 276 -53.84 -41.86 -13.49
N THR A 277 -54.41 -42.87 -14.16
CA THR A 277 -54.49 -42.92 -15.62
C THR A 277 -55.72 -42.19 -16.16
N ALA A 278 -56.88 -42.30 -15.52
CA ALA A 278 -58.16 -41.77 -16.01
C ALA A 278 -58.42 -40.31 -15.58
N ASP A 279 -58.02 -39.93 -14.37
CA ASP A 279 -58.29 -38.62 -13.75
C ASP A 279 -57.11 -38.09 -12.91
N GLY A 280 -55.88 -38.39 -13.35
CA GLY A 280 -54.64 -38.02 -12.65
C GLY A 280 -54.23 -36.55 -12.74
N TRP A 281 -55.14 -35.60 -13.00
CA TRP A 281 -54.78 -34.20 -13.27
C TRP A 281 -53.90 -33.58 -12.17
N GLY A 282 -54.20 -33.87 -10.90
CA GLY A 282 -53.44 -33.38 -9.75
C GLY A 282 -51.95 -33.72 -9.83
N PRO A 283 -51.54 -35.01 -9.80
CA PRO A 283 -50.14 -35.36 -9.92
C PRO A 283 -49.49 -34.93 -11.24
N TRP A 284 -50.19 -34.98 -12.38
CA TRP A 284 -49.62 -34.49 -13.65
C TRP A 284 -49.30 -32.99 -13.57
N HIS A 285 -50.16 -32.22 -12.92
CA HIS A 285 -49.97 -30.78 -12.71
C HIS A 285 -48.77 -30.49 -11.79
N GLU A 286 -48.62 -31.19 -10.66
CA GLU A 286 -47.47 -30.97 -9.76
C GLU A 286 -46.14 -31.36 -10.41
N VAL A 287 -46.11 -32.43 -11.20
CA VAL A 287 -44.93 -32.79 -11.98
C VAL A 287 -44.63 -31.71 -13.03
N GLY A 288 -45.67 -31.16 -13.67
CA GLY A 288 -45.54 -30.06 -14.62
C GLY A 288 -44.85 -28.83 -14.02
N HIS A 289 -45.14 -28.49 -12.76
CA HIS A 289 -44.46 -27.40 -12.06
C HIS A 289 -42.95 -27.64 -11.93
N GLN A 290 -42.52 -28.89 -11.76
CA GLN A 290 -41.08 -29.22 -11.74
C GLN A 290 -40.43 -29.11 -13.13
N HIS A 291 -41.21 -29.12 -14.21
CA HIS A 291 -40.75 -28.96 -15.59
C HIS A 291 -40.83 -27.52 -16.13
N GLN A 292 -41.62 -26.64 -15.52
CA GLN A 292 -41.76 -25.25 -15.97
C GLN A 292 -40.41 -24.54 -16.12
N GLN A 293 -40.22 -23.94 -17.29
CA GLN A 293 -38.99 -23.26 -17.67
C GLN A 293 -39.11 -21.74 -17.40
N VAL A 294 -38.25 -21.24 -16.52
CA VAL A 294 -38.27 -19.87 -15.99
C VAL A 294 -38.20 -18.78 -17.09
N PRO A 295 -37.37 -18.91 -18.15
CA PRO A 295 -37.28 -17.92 -19.23
C PRO A 295 -38.58 -17.47 -19.91
N TRP A 296 -39.65 -18.27 -19.86
CA TRP A 296 -40.95 -17.89 -20.42
C TRP A 296 -42.09 -18.07 -19.42
N LEU A 297 -41.75 -18.03 -18.13
CA LEU A 297 -42.69 -18.04 -17.00
C LEU A 297 -42.76 -16.63 -16.38
N TRP A 298 -43.63 -15.77 -16.91
CA TRP A 298 -43.96 -14.48 -16.26
C TRP A 298 -44.98 -14.66 -15.13
N SER A 299 -45.14 -13.65 -14.28
CA SER A 299 -45.81 -13.77 -12.96
C SER A 299 -47.19 -14.43 -12.98
N GLU A 300 -47.95 -14.28 -14.06
CA GLU A 300 -49.31 -14.80 -14.20
C GLU A 300 -49.39 -16.24 -14.74
N LEU A 301 -48.26 -16.83 -15.14
CA LEU A 301 -48.22 -18.11 -15.86
C LEU A 301 -47.90 -19.33 -15.01
N GLY A 302 -47.65 -19.14 -13.70
CA GLY A 302 -47.38 -20.23 -12.75
C GLY A 302 -48.40 -21.36 -12.89
N GLU A 303 -49.68 -21.03 -12.81
CA GLU A 303 -50.81 -21.96 -12.90
C GLU A 303 -51.33 -22.18 -14.34
N VAL A 304 -50.62 -21.65 -15.34
CA VAL A 304 -51.03 -21.72 -16.76
C VAL A 304 -50.15 -22.71 -17.51
N THR A 305 -48.86 -22.42 -17.63
CA THR A 305 -47.94 -23.19 -18.48
C THR A 305 -47.64 -24.58 -17.93
N VAL A 306 -47.82 -24.77 -16.62
CA VAL A 306 -47.83 -26.10 -15.97
C VAL A 306 -48.81 -27.05 -16.65
N ASN A 307 -49.95 -26.55 -17.11
CA ASN A 307 -51.00 -27.38 -17.69
C ASN A 307 -50.74 -27.76 -19.15
N ILE A 308 -49.67 -27.25 -19.79
CA ILE A 308 -49.21 -27.78 -21.08
C ILE A 308 -48.77 -29.25 -20.89
N TYR A 309 -48.08 -29.53 -19.78
CA TYR A 309 -47.65 -30.87 -19.40
C TYR A 309 -48.85 -31.75 -19.04
N SER A 310 -49.77 -31.24 -18.19
CA SER A 310 -50.99 -31.96 -17.82
C SER A 310 -51.86 -32.33 -19.03
N LEU A 311 -52.01 -31.42 -19.99
CA LEU A 311 -52.73 -31.68 -21.24
C LEU A 311 -52.00 -32.69 -22.13
N ALA A 312 -50.67 -32.66 -22.18
CA ALA A 312 -49.88 -33.64 -22.92
C ALA A 312 -50.06 -35.06 -22.34
N VAL A 313 -50.03 -35.21 -21.02
CA VAL A 313 -50.30 -36.51 -20.36
C VAL A 313 -51.75 -36.95 -20.65
N GLN A 314 -52.72 -36.05 -20.44
CA GLN A 314 -54.14 -36.33 -20.65
C GLN A 314 -54.44 -36.81 -22.07
N THR A 315 -53.91 -36.13 -23.09
CA THR A 315 -54.12 -36.48 -24.50
C THR A 315 -53.34 -37.71 -24.92
N THR A 316 -52.13 -37.92 -24.38
CA THR A 316 -51.35 -39.15 -24.62
C THR A 316 -52.10 -40.39 -24.10
N PHE A 317 -52.80 -40.27 -22.98
CA PHE A 317 -53.67 -41.33 -22.45
C PHE A 317 -55.02 -41.46 -23.18
N GLY A 318 -55.22 -40.71 -24.27
CA GLY A 318 -56.40 -40.81 -25.13
C GLY A 318 -57.65 -40.10 -24.59
N HIS A 319 -57.50 -39.26 -23.56
CA HIS A 319 -58.62 -38.52 -22.99
C HIS A 319 -58.84 -37.19 -23.70
N LYS A 320 -60.11 -36.77 -23.76
CA LYS A 320 -60.44 -35.39 -24.14
C LYS A 320 -59.82 -34.39 -23.18
N THR A 321 -59.31 -33.28 -23.72
CA THR A 321 -58.70 -32.23 -22.91
C THR A 321 -59.68 -31.64 -21.91
N ARG A 322 -59.15 -31.18 -20.78
CA ARG A 322 -59.91 -30.41 -19.81
C ARG A 322 -60.44 -29.10 -20.43
N LEU A 323 -59.70 -28.53 -21.38
CA LEU A 323 -60.13 -27.36 -22.16
C LEU A 323 -61.43 -27.63 -22.92
N GLU A 324 -61.54 -28.77 -23.62
CA GLU A 324 -62.75 -29.16 -24.33
C GLU A 324 -63.88 -29.53 -23.36
N LYS A 325 -63.60 -30.34 -22.34
CA LYS A 325 -64.60 -30.79 -21.36
C LYS A 325 -65.26 -29.63 -20.59
N GLU A 326 -64.50 -28.59 -20.25
CA GLU A 326 -65.00 -27.43 -19.51
C GLU A 326 -65.44 -26.26 -20.40
N GLY A 327 -65.42 -26.42 -21.73
CA GLY A 327 -65.80 -25.38 -22.68
C GLY A 327 -64.92 -24.13 -22.61
N ARG A 328 -63.61 -24.30 -22.36
CA ARG A 328 -62.66 -23.19 -22.18
C ARG A 328 -62.32 -22.47 -23.48
N TYR A 329 -62.37 -23.15 -24.62
CA TYR A 329 -62.16 -22.54 -25.94
C TYR A 329 -63.15 -21.40 -26.21
N GLU A 330 -64.45 -21.67 -26.11
CA GLU A 330 -65.50 -20.66 -26.36
C GLU A 330 -65.40 -19.46 -25.42
N LYS A 331 -65.04 -19.71 -24.14
CA LYS A 331 -64.82 -18.64 -23.17
C LYS A 331 -63.61 -17.78 -23.53
N ALA A 332 -62.50 -18.41 -23.91
CA ALA A 332 -61.29 -17.72 -24.31
C ALA A 332 -61.48 -16.93 -25.63
N PHE A 333 -62.24 -17.48 -26.58
CA PHE A 333 -62.51 -16.82 -27.87
C PHE A 333 -63.29 -15.50 -27.74
N ALA A 334 -64.05 -15.30 -26.64
CA ALA A 334 -64.70 -14.03 -26.35
C ALA A 334 -63.72 -12.86 -26.13
N TYR A 335 -62.44 -13.16 -25.87
CA TYR A 335 -61.37 -12.19 -25.66
C TYR A 335 -60.48 -11.97 -26.88
N LEU A 336 -60.69 -12.69 -27.99
CA LEU A 336 -59.94 -12.43 -29.22
C LEU A 336 -60.15 -10.98 -29.69
N ASP A 337 -59.08 -10.35 -30.16
CA ASP A 337 -59.02 -8.93 -30.56
C ASP A 337 -59.26 -7.91 -29.42
N LYS A 338 -59.25 -8.34 -28.14
CA LYS A 338 -59.35 -7.43 -27.00
C LYS A 338 -57.94 -7.02 -26.52
N PRO A 339 -57.62 -5.72 -26.42
CA PRO A 339 -56.30 -5.26 -25.98
C PRO A 339 -56.01 -5.60 -24.51
N ASP A 340 -57.06 -5.80 -23.71
CA ASP A 340 -56.99 -6.16 -22.29
C ASP A 340 -57.24 -7.67 -22.05
N ALA A 341 -57.16 -8.51 -23.09
CA ALA A 341 -57.41 -9.95 -23.00
C ALA A 341 -56.53 -10.61 -21.93
N GLN A 342 -55.22 -10.30 -21.93
CA GLN A 342 -54.27 -10.89 -20.97
C GLN A 342 -54.59 -10.52 -19.52
N GLU A 343 -55.19 -9.37 -19.24
CA GLU A 343 -55.56 -8.98 -17.87
C GLU A 343 -56.87 -9.65 -17.41
N LYS A 344 -57.78 -9.91 -18.35
CA LYS A 344 -59.14 -10.38 -18.05
C LYS A 344 -59.32 -11.89 -18.08
N MET A 345 -58.53 -12.60 -18.88
CA MET A 345 -58.63 -14.06 -18.99
C MET A 345 -58.17 -14.74 -17.70
N ASP A 346 -58.89 -15.79 -17.30
CA ASP A 346 -58.44 -16.70 -16.25
C ASP A 346 -57.28 -17.61 -16.74
N GLY A 347 -56.69 -18.38 -15.82
CA GLY A 347 -55.55 -19.23 -16.16
C GLY A 347 -55.84 -20.31 -17.21
N PHE A 348 -57.05 -20.89 -17.22
CA PHE A 348 -57.44 -21.90 -18.21
C PHE A 348 -57.80 -21.29 -19.55
N GLU A 349 -58.30 -20.06 -19.59
CA GLU A 349 -58.52 -19.29 -20.81
C GLU A 349 -57.17 -18.93 -21.46
N LYS A 350 -56.19 -18.46 -20.67
CA LYS A 350 -54.82 -18.21 -21.16
C LYS A 350 -54.15 -19.48 -21.68
N LEU A 351 -54.40 -20.64 -21.05
CA LEU A 351 -53.86 -21.94 -21.48
C LEU A 351 -54.25 -22.30 -22.92
N VAL A 352 -55.40 -21.81 -23.42
CA VAL A 352 -55.84 -22.05 -24.80
C VAL A 352 -54.79 -21.57 -25.80
N MET A 353 -54.26 -20.35 -25.64
CA MET A 353 -53.21 -19.80 -26.51
C MET A 353 -52.00 -20.74 -26.59
N PHE A 354 -51.53 -21.23 -25.44
CA PHE A 354 -50.39 -22.15 -25.39
C PHE A 354 -50.71 -23.49 -26.04
N TRP A 355 -51.87 -24.07 -25.77
CA TRP A 355 -52.22 -25.37 -26.32
C TRP A 355 -52.50 -25.32 -27.83
N GLN A 356 -52.99 -24.20 -28.34
CA GLN A 356 -53.16 -23.99 -29.79
C GLN A 356 -51.84 -24.06 -30.56
N LEU A 357 -50.73 -23.60 -29.98
CA LEU A 357 -49.41 -23.75 -30.61
C LEU A 357 -49.02 -25.24 -30.74
N TYR A 358 -49.32 -26.06 -29.73
CA TYR A 358 -49.14 -27.51 -29.82
C TYR A 358 -50.04 -28.14 -30.89
N LEU A 359 -51.32 -27.76 -30.95
CA LEU A 359 -52.25 -28.26 -31.97
C LEU A 359 -51.82 -27.87 -33.39
N ALA A 360 -51.38 -26.63 -33.57
CA ALA A 360 -50.99 -26.07 -34.85
C ALA A 360 -49.72 -26.72 -35.42
N TYR A 361 -48.70 -26.88 -34.57
CA TYR A 361 -47.34 -27.25 -34.99
C TYR A 361 -46.91 -28.66 -34.62
N GLY A 362 -47.68 -29.35 -33.78
CA GLY A 362 -47.48 -30.76 -33.42
C GLY A 362 -46.54 -31.00 -32.25
N ASP A 363 -46.29 -32.29 -32.00
CA ASP A 363 -45.57 -32.81 -30.83
C ASP A 363 -44.17 -32.24 -30.63
N GLN A 364 -43.52 -31.75 -31.69
CA GLN A 364 -42.14 -31.25 -31.64
C GLN A 364 -42.04 -29.74 -31.38
N PHE A 365 -43.16 -29.01 -31.37
CA PHE A 365 -43.17 -27.57 -31.14
C PHE A 365 -42.59 -27.20 -29.77
N TYR A 366 -43.18 -27.72 -28.69
CA TYR A 366 -42.70 -27.46 -27.33
C TYR A 366 -41.31 -28.05 -27.07
N PRO A 367 -40.97 -29.28 -27.48
CA PRO A 367 -39.62 -29.80 -27.33
C PRO A 367 -38.57 -28.87 -27.92
N LYS A 368 -38.78 -28.42 -29.17
CA LYS A 368 -37.88 -27.49 -29.85
C LYS A 368 -37.82 -26.13 -29.16
N LEU A 369 -38.96 -25.59 -28.75
CA LEU A 369 -39.01 -24.32 -28.01
C LEU A 369 -38.19 -24.38 -26.72
N HIS A 370 -38.34 -25.44 -25.92
CA HIS A 370 -37.59 -25.63 -24.68
C HIS A 370 -36.09 -25.69 -24.94
N GLN A 371 -35.68 -26.47 -25.94
CA GLN A 371 -34.28 -26.63 -26.32
C GLN A 371 -33.68 -25.29 -26.77
N MET A 372 -34.42 -24.51 -27.59
CA MET A 372 -33.98 -23.18 -28.00
C MET A 372 -33.80 -22.22 -26.82
N TYR A 373 -34.70 -22.24 -25.83
CA TYR A 373 -34.55 -21.42 -24.62
C TYR A 373 -33.36 -21.81 -23.75
N ARG A 374 -32.98 -23.10 -23.70
CA ARG A 374 -31.77 -23.53 -22.98
C ARG A 374 -30.49 -23.00 -23.59
N MET A 375 -30.51 -22.69 -24.89
CA MET A 375 -29.36 -22.18 -25.63
C MET A 375 -29.17 -20.67 -25.52
N LEU A 376 -30.07 -19.95 -24.83
CA LEU A 376 -29.89 -18.52 -24.57
C LEU A 376 -28.74 -18.29 -23.59
N HIS A 377 -27.88 -17.34 -23.92
CA HIS A 377 -26.81 -16.89 -23.04
C HIS A 377 -27.36 -15.97 -21.95
N ASP A 378 -26.67 -15.84 -20.81
CA ASP A 378 -27.16 -15.04 -19.68
C ASP A 378 -27.44 -13.56 -20.03
N VAL A 379 -26.74 -13.02 -21.04
CA VAL A 379 -26.99 -11.66 -21.55
C VAL A 379 -28.26 -11.56 -22.40
N GLU A 380 -28.70 -12.65 -23.00
CA GLU A 380 -29.92 -12.76 -23.81
C GLU A 380 -31.14 -13.18 -22.97
N MET A 381 -30.90 -13.71 -21.76
CA MET A 381 -31.95 -14.18 -20.87
C MET A 381 -32.89 -13.03 -20.47
N PRO A 382 -34.21 -13.20 -20.60
CA PRO A 382 -35.18 -12.16 -20.24
C PRO A 382 -35.20 -11.96 -18.72
N LYS A 383 -35.07 -10.71 -18.28
CA LYS A 383 -34.92 -10.31 -16.87
C LYS A 383 -36.20 -9.72 -16.28
N SER A 384 -37.17 -9.36 -17.10
CA SER A 384 -38.48 -8.84 -16.69
C SER A 384 -39.62 -9.62 -17.35
N ASP A 385 -40.83 -9.51 -16.79
CA ASP A 385 -42.02 -10.16 -17.37
C ASP A 385 -42.32 -9.65 -18.79
N ASP A 386 -42.10 -8.36 -19.06
CA ASP A 386 -42.27 -7.82 -20.40
C ASP A 386 -41.22 -8.38 -21.36
N GLU A 387 -39.95 -8.48 -20.95
CA GLU A 387 -38.92 -9.14 -21.76
C GLU A 387 -39.25 -10.61 -22.03
N LYS A 388 -39.82 -11.33 -21.05
CA LYS A 388 -40.26 -12.74 -21.23
C LYS A 388 -41.38 -12.85 -22.27
N LYS A 389 -42.40 -11.98 -22.20
CA LYS A 389 -43.49 -11.93 -23.19
C LYS A 389 -42.96 -11.68 -24.60
N GLN A 390 -42.10 -10.68 -24.75
CA GLN A 390 -41.50 -10.32 -26.04
C GLN A 390 -40.59 -11.44 -26.59
N MET A 391 -39.78 -12.04 -25.73
CA MET A 391 -38.97 -13.20 -26.09
C MET A 391 -39.83 -14.40 -26.49
N PHE A 392 -40.97 -14.62 -25.83
CA PHE A 392 -41.89 -15.71 -26.17
C PHE A 392 -42.45 -15.57 -27.59
N ILE A 393 -42.88 -14.36 -27.99
CA ILE A 393 -43.35 -14.09 -29.36
C ILE A 393 -42.26 -14.40 -30.39
N TYR A 394 -41.03 -13.95 -30.13
CA TYR A 394 -39.89 -14.19 -31.01
C TYR A 394 -39.49 -15.67 -31.09
N MET A 395 -39.34 -16.34 -29.95
CA MET A 395 -38.86 -17.71 -29.87
C MET A 395 -39.87 -18.72 -30.42
N THR A 396 -41.16 -18.49 -30.21
CA THR A 396 -42.23 -19.32 -30.80
C THR A 396 -42.30 -19.15 -32.31
N SER A 397 -42.17 -17.92 -32.83
CA SER A 397 -42.09 -17.67 -34.29
C SER A 397 -40.91 -18.42 -34.91
N LYS A 398 -39.74 -18.35 -34.28
CA LYS A 398 -38.54 -19.06 -34.73
C LYS A 398 -38.68 -20.59 -34.61
N ALA A 399 -39.33 -21.10 -33.56
CA ALA A 399 -39.56 -22.53 -33.38
C ALA A 399 -40.50 -23.09 -34.47
N ALA A 400 -41.61 -22.39 -34.71
CA ALA A 400 -42.61 -22.67 -35.74
C ALA A 400 -42.06 -22.51 -37.17
N GLY A 401 -41.09 -21.61 -37.37
CA GLY A 401 -40.64 -21.21 -38.70
C GLY A 401 -41.68 -20.39 -39.46
N GLN A 402 -42.53 -19.65 -38.74
CA GLN A 402 -43.58 -18.78 -39.25
C GLN A 402 -43.66 -17.50 -38.40
N ASN A 403 -44.10 -16.41 -39.01
CA ASN A 403 -44.35 -15.16 -38.28
C ASN A 403 -45.64 -15.28 -37.44
N LEU A 404 -45.50 -15.41 -36.12
CA LEU A 404 -46.64 -15.55 -35.20
C LEU A 404 -47.18 -14.22 -34.65
N ILE A 405 -46.70 -13.06 -35.13
CA ILE A 405 -47.21 -11.75 -34.68
C ILE A 405 -48.75 -11.69 -34.73
N PRO A 406 -49.42 -12.05 -35.85
CA PRO A 406 -50.88 -11.97 -35.92
C PRO A 406 -51.59 -12.85 -34.89
N PHE A 407 -51.02 -14.02 -34.57
CA PHE A 407 -51.56 -14.92 -33.55
C PHE A 407 -51.51 -14.28 -32.15
N PHE A 408 -50.39 -13.67 -31.79
CA PHE A 408 -50.23 -13.06 -30.47
C PHE A 408 -51.03 -11.76 -30.32
N GLU A 409 -51.16 -10.97 -31.38
CA GLU A 409 -52.05 -9.79 -31.40
C GLU A 409 -53.50 -10.17 -31.12
N LYS A 410 -53.99 -11.28 -31.72
CA LYS A 410 -55.33 -11.81 -31.45
C LYS A 410 -55.55 -12.14 -29.98
N TRP A 411 -54.52 -12.65 -29.31
CA TRP A 411 -54.55 -12.97 -27.87
C TRP A 411 -54.24 -11.78 -26.97
N GLY A 412 -54.10 -10.56 -27.50
CA GLY A 412 -53.79 -9.36 -26.72
C GLY A 412 -52.36 -9.34 -26.16
N LEU A 413 -51.44 -10.12 -26.77
CA LEU A 413 -50.01 -10.12 -26.43
C LEU A 413 -49.23 -9.36 -27.51
N THR A 414 -49.24 -8.03 -27.44
CA THR A 414 -48.71 -7.17 -28.49
C THR A 414 -47.17 -7.14 -28.52
N PRO A 415 -46.52 -7.40 -29.67
CA PRO A 415 -45.08 -7.23 -29.80
C PRO A 415 -44.70 -5.75 -29.80
N ASN A 416 -43.58 -5.41 -29.18
CA ASN A 416 -42.99 -4.08 -29.30
C ASN A 416 -42.21 -3.93 -30.62
N GLU A 417 -41.82 -2.70 -30.96
CA GLU A 417 -41.10 -2.40 -32.21
C GLU A 417 -39.83 -3.24 -32.39
N GLY A 418 -39.05 -3.44 -31.32
CA GLY A 418 -37.83 -4.25 -31.37
C GLY A 418 -38.10 -5.73 -31.65
N THR A 419 -39.19 -6.29 -31.13
CA THR A 419 -39.61 -7.68 -31.41
C THR A 419 -40.09 -7.82 -32.85
N VAL A 420 -40.89 -6.87 -33.33
CA VAL A 420 -41.35 -6.84 -34.73
C VAL A 420 -40.17 -6.79 -35.69
N GLU A 421 -39.20 -5.91 -35.43
CA GLU A 421 -37.99 -5.79 -36.25
C GLU A 421 -37.19 -7.11 -36.26
N LYS A 422 -36.96 -7.72 -35.09
CA LYS A 422 -36.25 -9.01 -34.98
C LYS A 422 -36.94 -10.13 -35.76
N ILE A 423 -38.27 -10.22 -35.70
CA ILE A 423 -39.02 -11.26 -36.43
C ILE A 423 -38.98 -11.01 -37.93
N ASN A 424 -39.14 -9.75 -38.37
CA ASN A 424 -39.06 -9.39 -39.79
C ASN A 424 -37.67 -9.69 -40.39
N GLN A 425 -36.60 -9.54 -39.60
CA GLN A 425 -35.24 -9.90 -40.02
C GLN A 425 -35.06 -11.41 -40.28
N LEU A 426 -35.88 -12.28 -39.66
CA LEU A 426 -35.86 -13.72 -39.91
C LEU A 426 -36.49 -14.11 -41.25
N GLN A 427 -37.22 -13.21 -41.92
CA GLN A 427 -37.89 -13.44 -43.20
C GLN A 427 -38.77 -14.71 -43.21
N LEU A 428 -39.47 -14.95 -42.10
CA LEU A 428 -40.36 -16.10 -41.95
C LEU A 428 -41.64 -15.90 -42.76
N PRO A 429 -42.23 -16.97 -43.32
CA PRO A 429 -43.54 -16.89 -43.97
C PRO A 429 -44.63 -16.47 -42.97
N ASP A 430 -45.63 -15.76 -43.47
CA ASP A 430 -46.83 -15.40 -42.70
C ASP A 430 -47.66 -16.65 -42.34
N LEU A 431 -48.56 -16.50 -41.37
CA LEU A 431 -49.56 -17.51 -41.06
C LEU A 431 -50.49 -17.74 -42.25
N GLU A 432 -50.71 -19.01 -42.63
CA GLU A 432 -51.64 -19.37 -43.70
C GLU A 432 -53.07 -19.53 -43.17
N LYS A 433 -53.22 -19.82 -41.87
CA LYS A 433 -54.50 -20.16 -41.23
C LYS A 433 -54.69 -19.40 -39.92
N GLU A 434 -55.96 -19.28 -39.53
CA GLU A 434 -56.38 -18.64 -38.28
C GLU A 434 -56.22 -19.58 -37.08
N ILE A 435 -54.97 -19.95 -36.75
CA ILE A 435 -54.67 -20.92 -35.69
C ILE A 435 -55.18 -20.53 -34.30
N TRP A 436 -55.49 -19.24 -34.08
CA TRP A 436 -56.14 -18.73 -32.85
C TRP A 436 -57.58 -19.22 -32.65
N LEU A 437 -58.19 -19.85 -33.66
CA LEU A 437 -59.50 -20.52 -33.56
C LEU A 437 -59.40 -22.04 -33.37
N SER A 438 -58.18 -22.59 -33.27
CA SER A 438 -57.97 -24.03 -33.16
C SER A 438 -58.54 -24.58 -31.84
N THR A 439 -59.21 -25.73 -31.91
CA THR A 439 -59.66 -26.52 -30.75
C THR A 439 -59.22 -27.98 -30.90
N ASP A 440 -59.27 -28.78 -29.84
CA ASP A 440 -58.92 -30.21 -29.93
C ASP A 440 -59.82 -30.98 -30.90
N SER A 441 -61.11 -30.63 -30.95
CA SER A 441 -62.09 -31.27 -31.84
C SER A 441 -62.03 -30.78 -33.28
N ASN A 442 -61.56 -29.55 -33.51
CA ASN A 442 -61.34 -28.95 -34.82
C ASN A 442 -59.93 -28.32 -34.91
N PRO A 443 -58.87 -29.15 -34.95
CA PRO A 443 -57.50 -28.63 -34.90
C PRO A 443 -57.13 -27.95 -36.21
N ILE A 444 -56.68 -26.70 -36.15
CA ILE A 444 -56.16 -25.94 -37.29
C ILE A 444 -54.65 -26.12 -37.31
N ARG A 445 -54.15 -26.87 -38.29
CA ARG A 445 -52.74 -27.26 -38.37
C ARG A 445 -51.98 -26.47 -39.42
N GLU A 446 -50.81 -25.99 -39.04
CA GLU A 446 -49.80 -25.43 -39.94
C GLU A 446 -48.78 -26.52 -40.32
N LYS A 447 -47.70 -26.14 -41.01
CA LYS A 447 -46.58 -27.04 -41.26
C LYS A 447 -46.03 -27.56 -39.93
N GLN A 448 -45.98 -28.89 -39.77
CA GLN A 448 -45.49 -29.50 -38.54
C GLN A 448 -44.04 -29.09 -38.28
N THR A 449 -43.74 -28.77 -37.02
CA THR A 449 -42.39 -28.42 -36.60
C THR A 449 -41.51 -29.66 -36.65
N GLU A 450 -40.37 -29.58 -37.32
CA GLU A 450 -39.36 -30.64 -37.26
C GLU A 450 -38.68 -30.65 -35.89
N PRO A 451 -38.23 -31.82 -35.40
CA PRO A 451 -37.42 -31.90 -34.19
C PRO A 451 -36.22 -30.96 -34.24
N TYR A 452 -35.80 -30.45 -33.09
CA TYR A 452 -34.54 -29.73 -33.00
C TYR A 452 -33.38 -30.67 -33.32
N GLU A 453 -32.64 -30.38 -34.38
CA GLU A 453 -31.39 -31.09 -34.66
C GLU A 453 -30.35 -30.64 -33.65
N VAL A 454 -29.99 -31.52 -32.73
CA VAL A 454 -29.00 -31.24 -31.68
C VAL A 454 -27.60 -31.45 -32.29
N PRO A 455 -26.75 -30.42 -32.37
CA PRO A 455 -25.37 -30.61 -32.78
C PRO A 455 -24.68 -31.65 -31.89
N TYR A 456 -24.08 -32.65 -32.52
CA TYR A 456 -23.36 -33.71 -31.82
C TYR A 456 -21.91 -33.32 -31.56
N GLY A 457 -21.42 -33.68 -30.38
CA GLY A 457 -20.03 -33.56 -29.97
C GLY A 457 -19.82 -34.29 -28.65
N GLU A 458 -18.59 -34.73 -28.41
CA GLU A 458 -18.21 -35.45 -27.20
C GLU A 458 -17.15 -34.65 -26.42
N PRO A 459 -17.10 -34.76 -25.08
CA PRO A 459 -15.97 -34.25 -24.31
C PRO A 459 -14.67 -34.96 -24.72
N ASN A 460 -13.58 -34.21 -24.75
CA ASN A 460 -12.25 -34.77 -24.97
C ASN A 460 -11.66 -35.27 -23.64
N ASP A 461 -12.03 -36.48 -23.26
CA ASP A 461 -11.62 -37.10 -21.99
C ASP A 461 -10.23 -37.77 -22.03
N THR A 462 -9.47 -37.63 -23.13
CA THR A 462 -8.13 -38.25 -23.22
C THR A 462 -7.16 -37.72 -22.17
N LYS A 463 -7.33 -36.45 -21.75
CA LYS A 463 -6.62 -35.83 -20.63
C LYS A 463 -7.42 -34.62 -20.13
N ILE A 464 -7.57 -34.48 -18.82
CA ILE A 464 -8.12 -33.27 -18.20
C ILE A 464 -7.25 -32.07 -18.60
N GLN A 465 -7.83 -31.13 -19.31
CA GLN A 465 -7.17 -29.91 -19.80
C GLN A 465 -7.25 -28.80 -18.78
N ASN A 466 -6.25 -27.91 -18.76
CA ASN A 466 -6.31 -26.69 -17.97
C ASN A 466 -7.11 -25.60 -18.70
N VAL A 467 -7.98 -24.92 -17.95
CA VAL A 467 -8.73 -23.75 -18.40
C VAL A 467 -8.57 -22.64 -17.37
N ALA A 468 -8.31 -21.42 -17.80
CA ALA A 468 -8.16 -20.30 -16.88
C ALA A 468 -9.51 -19.97 -16.23
N VAL A 469 -9.49 -19.68 -14.93
CA VAL A 469 -10.69 -19.26 -14.21
C VAL A 469 -11.30 -17.99 -14.82
N GLY A 470 -12.62 -18.01 -15.03
CA GLY A 470 -13.34 -16.91 -15.65
C GLY A 470 -13.27 -16.86 -17.18
N THR A 471 -12.68 -17.86 -17.84
CA THR A 471 -12.72 -17.99 -19.30
C THR A 471 -14.16 -18.16 -19.78
N THR A 472 -14.67 -17.17 -20.49
CA THR A 472 -16.01 -17.18 -21.13
C THR A 472 -15.95 -17.41 -22.64
N TYR A 473 -14.82 -17.07 -23.28
CA TYR A 473 -14.59 -17.26 -24.70
C TYR A 473 -13.11 -17.55 -24.99
N ASP A 474 -12.84 -18.66 -25.68
CA ASP A 474 -11.54 -19.04 -26.25
C ASP A 474 -11.75 -20.16 -27.30
N GLU A 475 -11.78 -19.79 -28.59
CA GLU A 475 -12.05 -20.73 -29.69
C GLU A 475 -11.03 -21.88 -29.77
N LYS A 476 -9.75 -21.57 -29.55
CA LYS A 476 -8.69 -22.58 -29.58
C LYS A 476 -8.86 -23.56 -28.42
N LYS A 477 -9.07 -23.05 -27.20
CA LYS A 477 -9.29 -23.90 -26.03
C LYS A 477 -10.58 -24.71 -26.15
N ALA A 478 -11.68 -24.10 -26.59
CA ALA A 478 -12.94 -24.80 -26.81
C ALA A 478 -12.78 -25.99 -27.76
N ASN A 479 -12.02 -25.82 -28.85
CA ASN A 479 -11.73 -26.90 -29.81
C ASN A 479 -10.86 -28.02 -29.21
N GLU A 480 -9.99 -27.72 -28.25
CA GLU A 480 -9.21 -28.74 -27.52
C GLU A 480 -10.07 -29.57 -26.54
N LEU A 481 -11.17 -28.97 -26.04
CA LEU A 481 -12.04 -29.55 -25.01
C LEU A 481 -13.09 -30.54 -25.54
N VAL A 482 -13.39 -30.50 -26.83
CA VAL A 482 -14.38 -31.38 -27.46
C VAL A 482 -13.76 -32.18 -28.61
N GLN A 483 -14.36 -33.31 -28.94
CA GLN A 483 -13.96 -34.20 -30.02
C GLN A 483 -15.19 -34.82 -30.70
N ASN A 484 -14.96 -35.56 -31.79
CA ASN A 484 -16.02 -36.28 -32.52
C ASN A 484 -17.23 -35.40 -32.87
N LEU A 485 -16.98 -34.14 -33.25
CA LEU A 485 -18.04 -33.23 -33.69
C LEU A 485 -18.74 -33.79 -34.93
N GLY A 486 -20.06 -33.62 -34.98
CA GLY A 486 -20.88 -34.01 -36.13
C GLY A 486 -20.44 -33.32 -37.43
N GLU A 487 -20.88 -33.86 -38.57
CA GLU A 487 -20.64 -33.24 -39.87
C GLU A 487 -21.21 -31.81 -39.90
N SER A 488 -20.44 -30.84 -40.40
CA SER A 488 -20.76 -29.39 -40.37
C SER A 488 -20.91 -28.75 -38.97
N VAL A 489 -20.54 -29.44 -37.88
CA VAL A 489 -20.55 -28.88 -36.51
C VAL A 489 -19.18 -28.29 -36.16
N LYS A 490 -19.18 -27.13 -35.50
CA LYS A 490 -17.97 -26.47 -34.99
C LYS A 490 -18.18 -25.92 -33.58
N VAL A 491 -17.09 -25.67 -32.85
CA VAL A 491 -17.12 -24.88 -31.63
C VAL A 491 -17.41 -23.41 -31.95
N THR A 492 -18.13 -22.71 -31.07
CA THR A 492 -18.29 -21.25 -31.17
C THR A 492 -17.17 -20.49 -30.45
N GLY A 493 -16.41 -21.19 -29.62
CA GLY A 493 -15.43 -20.63 -28.70
C GLY A 493 -15.97 -20.25 -27.34
N VAL A 494 -17.29 -20.30 -27.13
CA VAL A 494 -17.89 -20.01 -25.83
C VAL A 494 -17.66 -21.17 -24.85
N ILE A 495 -17.19 -20.83 -23.65
CA ILE A 495 -16.96 -21.75 -22.54
C ILE A 495 -17.70 -21.20 -21.32
N ILE A 496 -18.63 -21.97 -20.77
CA ILE A 496 -19.44 -21.55 -19.62
C ILE A 496 -18.92 -22.22 -18.36
N GLN A 497 -18.54 -21.39 -17.37
CA GLN A 497 -18.15 -21.82 -16.03
C GLN A 497 -19.25 -21.39 -15.04
N ASP A 498 -20.23 -22.27 -14.75
CA ASP A 498 -21.41 -21.90 -13.93
C ASP A 498 -21.03 -21.37 -12.54
N LYS A 499 -19.96 -21.91 -11.94
CA LYS A 499 -19.38 -21.44 -10.68
C LYS A 499 -17.87 -21.32 -10.81
N PRO A 500 -17.35 -20.11 -11.11
CA PRO A 500 -15.92 -19.87 -11.22
C PRO A 500 -15.22 -20.25 -9.91
N GLY A 501 -14.29 -21.18 -9.98
CA GLY A 501 -13.50 -21.64 -8.83
C GLY A 501 -12.41 -22.58 -9.31
N ILE A 502 -11.36 -22.73 -8.50
CA ILE A 502 -10.16 -23.48 -8.87
C ILE A 502 -10.38 -24.99 -8.66
N GLY A 503 -9.68 -25.82 -9.45
CA GLY A 503 -9.68 -27.27 -9.37
C GLY A 503 -10.49 -27.95 -10.47
N GLU A 504 -10.63 -29.27 -10.37
CA GLU A 504 -11.39 -30.06 -11.35
C GLU A 504 -12.88 -29.73 -11.31
N LYS A 505 -13.41 -29.24 -12.42
CA LYS A 505 -14.80 -28.80 -12.57
C LYS A 505 -15.30 -29.11 -13.97
N THR A 506 -16.61 -29.29 -14.09
CA THR A 506 -17.25 -29.39 -15.40
C THR A 506 -17.52 -27.99 -15.95
N VAL A 507 -17.05 -27.72 -17.16
CA VAL A 507 -17.42 -26.53 -17.95
C VAL A 507 -18.30 -26.95 -19.12
N LYS A 508 -19.04 -26.02 -19.71
CA LYS A 508 -19.87 -26.30 -20.89
C LYS A 508 -19.27 -25.61 -22.11
N VAL A 509 -18.96 -26.37 -23.15
CA VAL A 509 -18.45 -25.85 -24.42
C VAL A 509 -19.60 -25.74 -25.41
N GLU A 510 -19.79 -24.57 -25.99
CA GLU A 510 -20.83 -24.36 -27.00
C GLU A 510 -20.35 -24.80 -28.39
N ILE A 511 -21.18 -25.61 -29.03
CA ILE A 511 -21.03 -26.05 -30.42
C ILE A 511 -22.25 -25.60 -31.23
N ILE A 512 -22.05 -25.40 -32.54
CA ILE A 512 -23.08 -24.92 -33.47
C ILE A 512 -22.99 -25.69 -34.79
N ASP A 513 -24.15 -25.97 -35.40
CA ASP A 513 -24.24 -26.52 -36.76
C ASP A 513 -24.42 -25.42 -37.82
N GLU A 514 -24.48 -25.81 -39.09
CA GLU A 514 -24.69 -24.91 -40.24
C GLU A 514 -26.08 -24.24 -40.27
N LYS A 515 -27.07 -24.81 -39.59
CA LYS A 515 -28.43 -24.28 -39.46
C LYS A 515 -28.56 -23.29 -38.31
N GLY A 516 -27.50 -23.13 -37.51
CA GLY A 516 -27.45 -22.27 -36.35
C GLY A 516 -28.06 -22.90 -35.09
N ASN A 517 -28.33 -24.21 -35.09
CA ASN A 517 -28.68 -24.94 -33.87
C ASN A 517 -27.41 -25.06 -33.02
N LYS A 518 -27.58 -24.88 -31.71
CA LYS A 518 -26.53 -24.92 -30.70
C LYS A 518 -26.69 -26.12 -29.76
N ASN A 519 -25.58 -26.55 -29.16
CA ASN A 519 -25.58 -27.46 -28.03
C ASN A 519 -24.46 -27.09 -27.04
N LEU A 520 -24.59 -27.53 -25.79
CA LEU A 520 -23.62 -27.31 -24.73
C LEU A 520 -23.06 -28.65 -24.28
N ILE A 521 -21.78 -28.91 -24.58
CA ILE A 521 -21.10 -30.16 -24.21
C ILE A 521 -20.43 -29.98 -22.84
N PRO A 522 -20.83 -30.74 -21.81
CA PRO A 522 -20.15 -30.71 -20.52
C PRO A 522 -18.80 -31.43 -20.61
N VAL A 523 -17.72 -30.77 -20.19
CA VAL A 523 -16.34 -31.28 -20.23
C VAL A 523 -15.68 -31.10 -18.87
N LEU A 524 -15.04 -32.14 -18.35
CA LEU A 524 -14.25 -32.06 -17.12
C LEU A 524 -12.89 -31.39 -17.41
N VAL A 525 -12.61 -30.29 -16.72
CA VAL A 525 -11.38 -29.50 -16.87
C VAL A 525 -10.79 -29.16 -15.51
N ASN A 526 -9.50 -28.88 -15.47
CA ASN A 526 -8.86 -28.31 -14.30
C ASN A 526 -8.85 -26.78 -14.42
N ILE A 527 -9.64 -26.11 -13.60
CA ILE A 527 -9.70 -24.65 -13.58
C ILE A 527 -8.53 -24.12 -12.75
N GLY A 528 -7.66 -23.35 -13.39
CA GLY A 528 -6.45 -22.80 -12.79
C GLY A 528 -6.44 -21.27 -12.71
N TYR A 529 -5.53 -20.73 -11.90
CA TYR A 529 -5.26 -19.28 -11.85
C TYR A 529 -4.57 -18.78 -13.13
N GLU A 530 -3.82 -19.63 -13.83
CA GLU A 530 -3.05 -19.29 -15.02
C GLU A 530 -2.22 -18.02 -14.81
N ASN A 531 -2.42 -17.00 -15.65
CA ASN A 531 -1.78 -15.69 -15.58
C ASN A 531 -2.77 -14.66 -15.04
N SER A 532 -2.83 -14.53 -13.71
CA SER A 532 -3.87 -13.73 -13.05
C SER A 532 -3.41 -12.95 -11.83
N ILE A 533 -4.22 -11.95 -11.47
CA ILE A 533 -4.14 -11.18 -10.23
C ILE A 533 -5.40 -11.48 -9.41
N VAL A 534 -5.21 -11.90 -8.16
CA VAL A 534 -6.25 -12.35 -7.24
C VAL A 534 -6.47 -11.28 -6.17
N PHE A 535 -7.69 -10.77 -6.12
CA PHE A 535 -8.17 -9.81 -5.12
C PHE A 535 -8.87 -10.55 -3.99
N GLN A 536 -8.33 -10.50 -2.78
CA GLN A 536 -8.96 -11.05 -1.59
C GLN A 536 -9.52 -9.93 -0.70
N GLY A 537 -10.72 -10.14 -0.19
CA GLY A 537 -11.43 -9.19 0.67
C GLY A 537 -11.45 -9.64 2.12
N ASN A 538 -12.57 -9.39 2.79
CA ASN A 538 -12.78 -9.79 4.19
C ASN A 538 -12.53 -11.30 4.42
N GLY A 539 -11.69 -11.62 5.41
CA GLY A 539 -11.38 -13.00 5.82
C GLY A 539 -10.61 -13.81 4.77
N ASP A 540 -9.76 -13.14 3.97
CA ASP A 540 -8.98 -13.72 2.86
C ASP A 540 -9.83 -14.37 1.75
N ALA A 541 -11.14 -14.14 1.75
CA ALA A 541 -12.04 -14.65 0.73
C ALA A 541 -11.74 -13.98 -0.61
N VAL A 542 -11.54 -14.78 -1.66
CA VAL A 542 -11.37 -14.28 -3.04
C VAL A 542 -12.64 -13.54 -3.47
N ARG A 543 -12.48 -12.30 -3.94
CA ARG A 543 -13.57 -11.44 -4.42
C ARG A 543 -13.56 -11.30 -5.93
N SER A 544 -12.38 -11.29 -6.53
CA SER A 544 -12.23 -11.26 -7.99
C SER A 544 -10.87 -11.83 -8.39
N ILE A 545 -10.81 -12.45 -9.55
CA ILE A 545 -9.59 -12.92 -10.19
C ILE A 545 -9.56 -12.29 -11.57
N VAL A 546 -8.52 -11.52 -11.87
CA VAL A 546 -8.32 -10.87 -13.18
C VAL A 546 -7.28 -11.65 -13.95
N THR A 547 -7.67 -12.24 -15.07
CA THR A 547 -6.87 -13.15 -15.89
C THR A 547 -6.56 -12.51 -17.25
N ALA A 548 -5.32 -12.62 -17.71
CA ALA A 548 -4.93 -12.25 -19.06
C ALA A 548 -5.08 -13.45 -20.01
N ASN A 549 -6.09 -13.44 -20.89
CA ASN A 549 -6.25 -14.49 -21.88
C ASN A 549 -5.32 -14.24 -23.08
N HIS A 550 -4.25 -15.02 -23.19
CA HIS A 550 -3.23 -14.84 -24.23
C HIS A 550 -3.66 -15.26 -25.64
N ASN A 551 -4.68 -16.13 -25.77
CA ASN A 551 -5.22 -16.55 -27.06
C ASN A 551 -6.09 -15.46 -27.67
N THR A 552 -6.95 -14.82 -26.86
CA THR A 552 -7.87 -13.77 -27.32
C THR A 552 -7.32 -12.36 -27.17
N LYS A 553 -6.21 -12.17 -26.44
CA LYS A 553 -5.64 -10.86 -26.05
C LYS A 553 -6.63 -9.97 -25.29
N LYS A 554 -7.50 -10.59 -24.49
CA LYS A 554 -8.50 -9.90 -23.67
C LYS A 554 -8.34 -10.19 -22.19
N LEU A 555 -8.68 -9.20 -21.35
CA LEU A 555 -8.80 -9.38 -19.91
C LEU A 555 -10.14 -10.04 -19.56
N GLN A 556 -10.11 -10.89 -18.54
CA GLN A 556 -11.28 -11.56 -17.96
C GLN A 556 -11.24 -11.42 -16.45
N ALA A 557 -12.40 -11.35 -15.80
CA ALA A 557 -12.54 -11.11 -14.38
C ALA A 557 -13.71 -11.93 -13.81
N THR A 558 -13.47 -12.57 -12.65
CA THR A 558 -14.53 -13.23 -11.87
C THR A 558 -15.16 -12.29 -10.85
N PHE A 559 -16.34 -12.62 -10.34
CA PHE A 559 -16.99 -11.88 -9.26
C PHE A 559 -17.63 -12.79 -8.21
N THR A 560 -17.99 -12.21 -7.08
CA THR A 560 -18.80 -12.83 -6.03
C THR A 560 -19.91 -11.87 -5.63
N ASP A 561 -21.10 -12.38 -5.28
CA ASP A 561 -22.22 -11.53 -4.82
C ASP A 561 -22.01 -10.95 -3.41
N SER A 562 -21.02 -11.47 -2.68
CA SER A 562 -20.64 -10.98 -1.36
C SER A 562 -19.93 -9.64 -1.44
N LYS A 563 -20.15 -8.81 -0.40
CA LYS A 563 -19.40 -7.57 -0.20
C LYS A 563 -17.90 -7.83 -0.17
N VAL A 564 -17.12 -6.95 -0.78
CA VAL A 564 -15.66 -7.06 -0.82
C VAL A 564 -15.09 -7.00 0.61
N HIS A 565 -15.45 -5.99 1.39
CA HIS A 565 -15.04 -5.83 2.79
C HIS A 565 -16.05 -5.04 3.65
N TYR A 566 -16.53 -5.63 4.74
CA TYR A 566 -17.60 -5.06 5.58
C TYR A 566 -17.22 -3.86 6.46
N ARG A 567 -15.92 -3.52 6.56
CA ARG A 567 -15.44 -2.35 7.37
C ARG A 567 -15.13 -1.10 6.56
N PHE A 568 -14.98 -1.20 5.25
CA PHE A 568 -14.62 -0.07 4.37
C PHE A 568 -15.90 0.51 3.77
N GLU A 569 -16.62 1.29 4.56
CA GLU A 569 -17.88 1.93 4.15
C GLU A 569 -17.62 3.19 3.34
N ASN A 570 -18.13 3.24 2.11
CA ASN A 570 -17.91 4.34 1.14
C ASN A 570 -16.42 4.61 0.85
N GLU A 571 -15.57 3.60 1.02
CA GLU A 571 -14.13 3.68 0.79
C GLU A 571 -13.74 2.69 -0.32
N LYS A 572 -12.93 3.17 -1.26
CA LYS A 572 -12.34 2.34 -2.32
C LYS A 572 -11.50 1.24 -1.68
N TYR A 573 -11.79 -0.01 -2.01
CA TYR A 573 -11.06 -1.17 -1.47
C TYR A 573 -10.17 -1.83 -2.52
N MET A 574 -10.65 -1.95 -3.76
CA MET A 574 -9.87 -2.50 -4.87
C MET A 574 -10.10 -1.73 -6.16
N GLY A 575 -9.18 -1.82 -7.11
CA GLY A 575 -9.36 -1.25 -8.44
C GLY A 575 -8.24 -1.58 -9.40
N ILE A 576 -8.52 -1.37 -10.69
CA ILE A 576 -7.57 -1.50 -11.78
C ILE A 576 -7.63 -0.25 -12.67
N THR A 577 -6.45 0.26 -13.04
CA THR A 577 -6.29 1.19 -14.15
C THR A 577 -5.40 0.54 -15.21
N LEU A 578 -5.91 0.39 -16.42
CA LEU A 578 -5.17 -0.11 -17.58
C LEU A 578 -4.63 1.06 -18.38
N TYR A 579 -3.33 1.05 -18.67
CA TYR A 579 -2.62 2.01 -19.52
C TYR A 579 -2.08 1.31 -20.77
N ASP A 580 -2.05 2.04 -21.89
CA ASP A 580 -1.31 1.61 -23.08
C ASP A 580 0.22 1.69 -22.85
N GLN A 581 1.00 1.18 -23.81
CA GLN A 581 2.47 1.22 -23.78
C GLN A 581 3.08 2.63 -23.64
N ASN A 582 2.34 3.68 -24.00
CA ASN A 582 2.78 5.07 -23.91
C ASN A 582 2.39 5.73 -22.59
N GLY A 583 1.61 5.03 -21.74
CA GLY A 583 1.09 5.54 -20.47
C GLY A 583 -0.25 6.24 -20.57
N ASN A 584 -0.96 6.15 -21.71
CA ASN A 584 -2.33 6.70 -21.83
C ASN A 584 -3.32 5.75 -21.16
N GLU A 585 -4.25 6.31 -20.40
CA GLU A 585 -5.31 5.54 -19.73
C GLU A 585 -6.30 4.94 -20.74
N LYS A 586 -6.48 3.62 -20.69
CA LYS A 586 -7.48 2.87 -21.47
C LYS A 586 -8.77 2.65 -20.68
N LYS A 587 -8.65 2.37 -19.38
CA LYS A 587 -9.79 2.06 -18.51
C LYS A 587 -9.43 2.23 -17.04
N VAL A 588 -10.34 2.80 -16.24
CA VAL A 588 -10.30 2.85 -14.77
C VAL A 588 -11.53 2.20 -14.20
N ILE A 589 -11.36 1.30 -13.23
CA ILE A 589 -12.43 0.60 -12.55
C ILE A 589 -12.06 0.48 -11.06
N SER A 590 -13.01 0.73 -10.17
CA SER A 590 -12.83 0.57 -8.73
C SER A 590 -14.08 0.01 -8.07
N VAL A 591 -13.89 -0.59 -6.89
CA VAL A 591 -14.96 -1.14 -6.05
C VAL A 591 -14.77 -0.63 -4.64
N GLU A 592 -15.87 -0.17 -4.03
CA GLU A 592 -15.90 0.19 -2.62
C GLU A 592 -16.06 -1.06 -1.73
N GLY A 593 -15.62 -0.99 -0.47
CA GLY A 593 -15.66 -2.16 0.42
C GLY A 593 -17.05 -2.78 0.59
N GLN A 594 -18.11 -1.96 0.66
CA GLN A 594 -19.49 -2.45 0.84
C GLN A 594 -20.15 -2.92 -0.45
N GLU A 595 -19.52 -2.74 -1.61
CA GLU A 595 -20.01 -3.24 -2.88
C GLU A 595 -19.57 -4.69 -3.10
N ASN A 596 -20.22 -5.36 -4.05
CA ASN A 596 -19.76 -6.64 -4.58
C ASN A 596 -18.90 -6.42 -5.83
N SER A 597 -18.19 -7.45 -6.27
CA SER A 597 -17.26 -7.34 -7.40
C SER A 597 -17.91 -7.51 -8.78
N LYS A 598 -19.25 -7.55 -8.88
CA LYS A 598 -19.96 -7.85 -10.12
C LYS A 598 -19.72 -6.79 -11.21
N ASN A 599 -19.98 -5.52 -10.88
CA ASN A 599 -19.77 -4.40 -11.81
C ASN A 599 -18.29 -4.29 -12.23
N PHE A 600 -17.36 -4.60 -11.32
CA PHE A 600 -15.94 -4.65 -11.63
C PHE A 600 -15.63 -5.69 -12.71
N ALA A 601 -16.14 -6.91 -12.55
CA ALA A 601 -15.95 -7.97 -13.54
C ALA A 601 -16.62 -7.64 -14.89
N GLU A 602 -17.87 -7.16 -14.87
CA GLU A 602 -18.62 -6.78 -16.08
C GLU A 602 -17.89 -5.72 -16.91
N GLN A 603 -17.25 -4.75 -16.26
CA GLN A 603 -16.51 -3.69 -16.96
C GLN A 603 -15.13 -4.11 -17.47
N LEU A 604 -14.49 -5.10 -16.84
CA LEU A 604 -13.16 -5.60 -17.22
C LEU A 604 -13.23 -6.68 -18.31
N ASN A 605 -14.30 -7.47 -18.30
CA ASN A 605 -14.50 -8.59 -19.21
C ASN A 605 -14.53 -8.12 -20.67
N GLY A 606 -13.58 -8.62 -21.46
CA GLY A 606 -13.51 -8.38 -22.89
C GLY A 606 -12.66 -7.18 -23.32
N ILE A 607 -12.02 -6.47 -22.38
CA ILE A 607 -11.08 -5.39 -22.69
C ILE A 607 -9.84 -5.95 -23.38
N ASP A 608 -9.49 -5.41 -24.55
CA ASP A 608 -8.27 -5.77 -25.28
C ASP A 608 -7.01 -5.27 -24.58
N PHE A 609 -5.95 -6.09 -24.59
CA PHE A 609 -4.60 -5.70 -24.15
C PHE A 609 -3.55 -5.98 -25.23
N ALA A 610 -2.49 -5.17 -25.24
CA ALA A 610 -1.27 -5.47 -25.98
C ALA A 610 -0.15 -5.86 -25.01
N TYR A 611 0.79 -6.71 -25.46
CA TYR A 611 1.98 -6.95 -24.65
C TYR A 611 2.77 -5.66 -24.49
N GLY A 612 3.08 -5.28 -23.25
CA GLY A 612 3.65 -3.99 -22.90
C GLY A 612 2.67 -2.98 -22.32
N ASP A 613 1.36 -3.23 -22.40
CA ASP A 613 0.37 -2.46 -21.63
C ASP A 613 0.65 -2.61 -20.12
N VAL A 614 0.32 -1.57 -19.35
CA VAL A 614 0.59 -1.50 -17.91
C VAL A 614 -0.71 -1.50 -17.13
N VAL A 615 -0.79 -2.29 -16.07
CA VAL A 615 -1.93 -2.40 -15.16
C VAL A 615 -1.52 -1.85 -13.80
N GLU A 616 -2.07 -0.71 -13.41
CA GLU A 616 -2.06 -0.27 -12.01
C GLU A 616 -3.17 -1.01 -11.27
N VAL A 617 -2.82 -1.67 -10.19
CA VAL A 617 -3.70 -2.38 -9.29
C VAL A 617 -3.70 -1.64 -7.95
N TYR A 618 -4.88 -1.20 -7.53
CA TYR A 618 -5.10 -0.65 -6.22
C TYR A 618 -5.72 -1.71 -5.30
N HIS A 619 -5.20 -1.82 -4.08
CA HIS A 619 -5.79 -2.64 -3.02
C HIS A 619 -5.54 -1.96 -1.67
N ALA A 620 -6.59 -1.69 -0.89
CA ALA A 620 -6.50 -1.00 0.40
C ALA A 620 -5.64 -1.79 1.41
N GLU A 621 -5.78 -3.13 1.40
CA GLU A 621 -4.98 -4.10 2.17
C GLU A 621 -4.09 -4.90 1.20
N SER A 622 -2.99 -4.35 0.67
CA SER A 622 -2.24 -4.97 -0.44
C SER A 622 -1.65 -6.35 -0.11
N GLU A 623 -1.49 -6.70 1.17
CA GLU A 623 -1.21 -8.05 1.66
C GLU A 623 -2.37 -9.03 1.45
N ARG A 624 -3.42 -8.65 0.74
CA ARG A 624 -4.51 -9.52 0.27
C ARG A 624 -4.59 -9.56 -1.26
N LEU A 625 -3.58 -9.02 -1.94
CA LEU A 625 -3.39 -9.13 -3.38
C LEU A 625 -2.32 -10.17 -3.68
N ASN A 626 -2.64 -11.16 -4.51
CA ASN A 626 -1.70 -12.18 -5.00
C ASN A 626 -1.65 -12.16 -6.52
N TRP A 627 -0.56 -12.59 -7.12
CA TRP A 627 -0.49 -12.79 -8.57
C TRP A 627 0.22 -14.09 -8.94
N TYR A 628 -0.24 -14.66 -10.06
CA TYR A 628 0.12 -15.97 -10.54
C TYR A 628 0.59 -15.89 -11.99
N GLN A 629 1.55 -16.75 -12.33
CA GLN A 629 1.98 -16.97 -13.70
C GLN A 629 1.99 -18.48 -13.96
N ASN A 630 1.29 -18.92 -15.00
CA ASN A 630 1.15 -20.32 -15.37
C ASN A 630 0.71 -21.22 -14.20
N ASN A 631 -0.28 -20.76 -13.42
CA ASN A 631 -0.76 -21.40 -12.18
C ASN A 631 0.22 -21.39 -10.99
N GLU A 632 1.45 -20.91 -11.15
CA GLU A 632 2.41 -20.79 -10.06
C GLU A 632 2.23 -19.46 -9.32
N PHE A 633 2.30 -19.50 -7.99
CA PHE A 633 2.27 -18.30 -7.17
C PHE A 633 3.60 -17.55 -7.31
N VAL A 634 3.55 -16.31 -7.80
CA VAL A 634 4.75 -15.50 -8.09
C VAL A 634 4.98 -14.43 -7.04
N GLY A 635 3.92 -13.90 -6.42
CA GLY A 635 4.08 -12.93 -5.36
C GLY A 635 2.79 -12.40 -4.75
N LYS A 636 2.98 -11.53 -3.76
CA LYS A 636 1.94 -10.96 -2.90
C LYS A 636 2.33 -9.55 -2.46
N GLY A 637 1.36 -8.66 -2.26
CA GLY A 637 1.60 -7.29 -1.78
C GLY A 637 2.06 -7.21 -0.31
N LYS A 638 2.48 -6.02 0.13
CA LYS A 638 3.25 -5.81 1.39
C LYS A 638 2.57 -4.92 2.44
N GLY A 639 1.25 -4.76 2.43
CA GLY A 639 0.53 -3.98 3.44
C GLY A 639 0.13 -2.56 3.02
N GLU A 640 -0.23 -1.74 4.02
CA GLU A 640 -0.63 -0.33 3.84
C GLU A 640 0.44 0.55 3.16
N VAL A 641 1.71 0.11 3.16
CA VAL A 641 2.82 0.85 2.54
C VAL A 641 2.81 0.77 1.01
N GLU A 642 2.15 -0.25 0.42
CA GLU A 642 2.11 -0.51 -1.02
C GLU A 642 0.67 -0.72 -1.53
N GLN A 643 -0.23 0.24 -1.32
CA GLN A 643 -1.62 0.16 -1.79
C GLN A 643 -1.77 0.17 -3.31
N LYS A 644 -0.73 0.57 -4.05
CA LYS A 644 -0.71 0.62 -5.52
C LYS A 644 0.47 -0.20 -6.05
N LEU A 645 0.17 -1.11 -6.97
CA LEU A 645 1.11 -2.02 -7.60
C LEU A 645 0.93 -1.97 -9.11
N TYR A 646 2.00 -1.83 -9.88
CA TYR A 646 2.01 -1.78 -11.33
C TYR A 646 2.52 -3.09 -11.92
N PHE A 647 1.87 -3.57 -12.97
CA PHE A 647 2.22 -4.78 -13.68
C PHE A 647 2.31 -4.52 -15.18
N LYS A 648 3.34 -5.04 -15.84
CA LYS A 648 3.42 -5.08 -17.30
C LYS A 648 2.79 -6.38 -17.79
N ILE A 649 1.92 -6.31 -18.79
CA ILE A 649 1.38 -7.51 -19.42
C ILE A 649 2.40 -8.05 -20.43
N THR A 650 2.89 -9.27 -20.22
CA THR A 650 3.86 -9.96 -21.09
C THR A 650 3.31 -11.29 -21.58
N GLU A 651 4.06 -12.01 -22.41
CA GLU A 651 3.71 -13.37 -22.83
C GLU A 651 3.64 -14.38 -21.67
N HIS A 652 4.24 -14.04 -20.54
CA HIS A 652 4.22 -14.83 -19.31
C HIS A 652 3.17 -14.36 -18.29
N GLY A 653 2.34 -13.36 -18.63
CA GLY A 653 1.28 -12.86 -17.77
C GLY A 653 1.56 -11.48 -17.18
N PHE A 654 1.14 -11.25 -15.94
CA PHE A 654 1.37 -9.99 -15.25
C PHE A 654 2.74 -10.01 -14.57
N GLU A 655 3.68 -9.20 -15.06
CA GLU A 655 5.01 -9.04 -14.47
C GLU A 655 5.07 -7.78 -13.62
N ARG A 656 5.40 -7.91 -12.34
CA ARG A 656 5.50 -6.77 -11.42
C ARG A 656 6.58 -5.79 -11.90
N MET A 657 6.20 -4.52 -12.02
CA MET A 657 7.13 -3.43 -12.37
C MET A 657 7.71 -2.79 -11.10
N GLU A 658 9.03 -2.68 -11.06
CA GLU A 658 9.75 -1.76 -10.16
C GLU A 658 9.73 -0.33 -10.73
N ALA A 659 10.00 0.67 -9.88
CA ALA A 659 10.02 2.08 -10.29
C ALA A 659 11.00 2.30 -11.47
N GLN A 660 10.48 2.77 -12.60
CA GLN A 660 11.24 2.91 -13.85
C GLN A 660 11.95 4.26 -13.94
N GLN A 661 12.77 4.56 -12.93
CA GLN A 661 13.60 5.75 -12.88
C GLN A 661 15.03 5.44 -12.45
N GLU A 662 15.99 5.98 -13.18
CA GLU A 662 17.39 6.00 -12.76
C GLU A 662 17.62 7.28 -11.97
N VAL A 663 18.03 7.12 -10.71
CA VAL A 663 18.30 8.25 -9.80
C VAL A 663 19.74 8.16 -9.36
N THR A 664 20.53 9.16 -9.72
CA THR A 664 21.92 9.29 -9.27
C THR A 664 22.00 10.34 -8.19
N ALA A 665 22.51 9.98 -7.01
CA ALA A 665 22.73 10.92 -5.92
C ALA A 665 23.88 11.88 -6.28
N VAL A 666 23.65 13.19 -6.08
CA VAL A 666 24.64 14.24 -6.32
C VAL A 666 24.98 14.89 -4.98
N PRO A 667 26.13 14.55 -4.36
CA PRO A 667 26.54 15.12 -3.09
C PRO A 667 26.60 16.65 -3.13
N GLN A 668 26.12 17.30 -2.08
CA GLN A 668 26.08 18.77 -1.98
C GLN A 668 26.94 19.27 -0.81
N LYS A 669 27.49 20.49 -0.96
CA LYS A 669 28.12 21.24 0.14
C LYS A 669 27.34 22.53 0.37
N VAL A 670 26.96 22.79 1.63
CA VAL A 670 26.17 23.97 2.01
C VAL A 670 26.88 24.69 3.15
N VAL A 671 26.94 26.01 3.08
CA VAL A 671 27.52 26.82 4.15
C VAL A 671 26.57 26.86 5.34
N ILE A 672 27.11 26.70 6.55
CA ILE A 672 26.33 26.72 7.80
C ILE A 672 25.47 27.97 7.94
N GLY A 673 24.21 27.77 8.33
CA GLY A 673 23.21 28.83 8.49
C GLY A 673 22.36 29.09 7.25
N THR A 674 22.67 28.47 6.10
CA THR A 674 21.84 28.57 4.88
C THR A 674 20.42 28.06 5.17
N GLU A 675 19.40 28.87 4.91
CA GLU A 675 17.99 28.45 5.07
C GLU A 675 17.68 27.22 4.21
N ALA A 676 17.15 26.16 4.85
CA ALA A 676 16.82 24.91 4.17
C ALA A 676 15.78 25.11 3.05
N GLU A 677 14.89 26.09 3.18
CA GLU A 677 13.88 26.46 2.16
C GLU A 677 14.49 26.99 0.86
N LYS A 678 15.72 27.52 0.91
CA LYS A 678 16.40 28.08 -0.26
C LYS A 678 17.22 27.04 -1.04
N LEU A 679 17.29 25.80 -0.55
CA LEU A 679 17.99 24.71 -1.22
C LEU A 679 17.14 24.16 -2.37
N ASP A 680 17.66 24.23 -3.59
CA ASP A 680 17.02 23.61 -4.75
C ASP A 680 17.24 22.09 -4.72
N VAL A 681 16.17 21.35 -4.41
CA VAL A 681 16.16 19.90 -4.31
C VAL A 681 16.62 19.21 -5.60
N LYS A 682 16.45 19.85 -6.76
CA LYS A 682 16.87 19.30 -8.06
C LYS A 682 18.39 19.16 -8.17
N ASN A 683 19.16 19.89 -7.37
CA ASN A 683 20.62 19.79 -7.37
C ASN A 683 21.12 18.54 -6.64
N PHE A 684 20.29 17.89 -5.82
CA PHE A 684 20.68 16.73 -5.01
C PHE A 684 20.60 15.41 -5.76
N VAL A 685 19.86 15.35 -6.88
CA VAL A 685 19.67 14.13 -7.65
C VAL A 685 19.61 14.42 -9.15
N GLN A 686 20.18 13.53 -9.95
CA GLN A 686 19.93 13.48 -11.39
C GLN A 686 18.94 12.34 -11.67
N VAL A 687 17.79 12.68 -12.25
CA VAL A 687 16.71 11.72 -12.55
C VAL A 687 16.57 11.57 -14.06
N LYS A 688 16.54 10.33 -14.52
CA LYS A 688 16.20 9.96 -15.90
C LYS A 688 14.88 9.18 -15.90
N ASP A 689 13.98 9.51 -16.82
CA ASP A 689 12.64 8.94 -16.94
C ASP A 689 11.72 9.15 -15.71
N GLY A 690 11.98 10.22 -14.94
CA GLY A 690 11.20 10.62 -13.76
C GLY A 690 11.36 12.09 -13.37
N GLU A 691 10.72 12.49 -12.28
CA GLU A 691 10.66 13.85 -11.73
C GLU A 691 11.07 13.87 -10.25
N VAL A 692 11.70 14.97 -9.81
CA VAL A 692 12.01 15.19 -8.38
C VAL A 692 10.79 15.74 -7.67
N VAL A 693 10.39 15.11 -6.56
CA VAL A 693 9.23 15.53 -5.74
C VAL A 693 9.66 16.53 -4.67
N GLY A 694 10.66 16.18 -3.84
CA GLY A 694 11.07 17.04 -2.73
C GLY A 694 11.94 16.33 -1.69
N PHE A 695 12.32 17.06 -0.64
CA PHE A 695 12.93 16.48 0.56
C PHE A 695 11.85 15.74 1.36
N VAL A 696 12.13 14.51 1.79
CA VAL A 696 11.26 13.78 2.74
C VAL A 696 11.25 14.50 4.10
N GLU A 697 12.42 14.98 4.53
CA GLU A 697 12.63 15.78 5.73
C GLU A 697 13.61 16.93 5.41
N LYS A 698 13.37 18.13 5.96
CA LYS A 698 14.23 19.28 5.70
C LYS A 698 15.64 19.05 6.27
N PRO A 699 16.72 19.39 5.53
CA PRO A 699 18.08 19.25 6.03
C PRO A 699 18.38 20.19 7.21
N ASP A 700 19.17 19.72 8.17
CA ASP A 700 19.66 20.54 9.29
C ASP A 700 20.96 21.25 8.89
N THR A 701 20.85 22.47 8.38
CA THR A 701 21.98 23.31 7.97
C THR A 701 22.62 24.09 9.12
N THR A 702 22.18 23.87 10.37
CA THR A 702 22.69 24.59 11.55
C THR A 702 23.87 23.91 12.23
N LYS A 703 24.20 22.68 11.83
CA LYS A 703 25.28 21.87 12.38
C LYS A 703 26.30 21.52 11.30
N ILE A 704 27.58 21.72 11.61
CA ILE A 704 28.71 21.35 10.73
C ILE A 704 28.84 19.83 10.64
N GLY A 705 29.21 19.36 9.45
CA GLY A 705 29.60 17.97 9.20
C GLY A 705 28.79 17.32 8.09
N GLU A 706 29.17 16.07 7.80
CA GLU A 706 28.46 15.22 6.84
C GLU A 706 27.15 14.71 7.45
N GLN A 707 26.08 14.80 6.67
CA GLN A 707 24.79 14.22 6.95
C GLN A 707 24.21 13.60 5.68
N LYS A 708 23.16 12.78 5.84
CA LYS A 708 22.41 12.21 4.71
C LYS A 708 21.02 12.81 4.68
N VAL A 709 20.62 13.30 3.51
CA VAL A 709 19.27 13.82 3.26
C VAL A 709 18.51 12.84 2.38
N LYS A 710 17.20 12.73 2.58
CA LYS A 710 16.33 11.82 1.81
C LYS A 710 15.55 12.60 0.77
N ILE A 711 15.73 12.25 -0.49
CA ILE A 711 15.05 12.88 -1.63
C ILE A 711 14.02 11.92 -2.21
N GLU A 712 12.78 12.37 -2.37
CA GLU A 712 11.72 11.64 -3.04
C GLU A 712 11.66 12.03 -4.53
N THR A 713 11.57 11.01 -5.38
CA THR A 713 11.48 11.11 -6.85
C THR A 713 10.34 10.23 -7.34
N LYS A 714 9.69 10.55 -8.46
CA LYS A 714 8.62 9.72 -9.06
C LYS A 714 8.91 9.45 -10.54
N ASP A 715 8.62 8.24 -11.02
CA ASP A 715 8.73 7.94 -12.46
C ASP A 715 7.51 8.47 -13.26
N ARG A 716 7.50 8.24 -14.58
CA ARG A 716 6.41 8.63 -15.49
C ARG A 716 5.03 8.03 -15.13
N PHE A 717 5.00 6.94 -14.38
CA PHE A 717 3.79 6.25 -13.93
C PHE A 717 3.40 6.64 -12.49
N GLY A 718 4.21 7.48 -11.83
CA GLY A 718 3.99 7.95 -10.46
C GLY A 718 4.65 7.11 -9.36
N ASN A 719 5.46 6.09 -9.69
CA ASN A 719 6.15 5.27 -8.68
C ASN A 719 7.20 6.09 -7.94
N LYS A 720 7.03 6.22 -6.62
CA LYS A 720 7.95 6.98 -5.78
C LYS A 720 9.18 6.15 -5.41
N LYS A 721 10.34 6.81 -5.35
CA LYS A 721 11.61 6.25 -4.90
C LYS A 721 12.31 7.27 -3.99
N VAL A 722 12.77 6.80 -2.83
CA VAL A 722 13.55 7.60 -1.89
C VAL A 722 15.03 7.29 -2.06
N THR A 723 15.84 8.31 -2.27
CA THR A 723 17.30 8.19 -2.41
C THR A 723 18.00 8.98 -1.29
N GLU A 724 18.94 8.34 -0.60
CA GLU A 724 19.82 9.02 0.36
C GLU A 724 20.93 9.75 -0.38
N VAL A 725 21.07 11.05 -0.14
CA VAL A 725 22.10 11.90 -0.75
C VAL A 725 23.00 12.48 0.34
N PRO A 726 24.33 12.42 0.21
CA PRO A 726 25.24 13.09 1.13
C PRO A 726 25.14 14.63 1.04
N LEU A 727 25.08 15.28 2.19
CA LEU A 727 25.15 16.73 2.35
C LEU A 727 26.23 17.06 3.38
N GLU A 728 27.24 17.85 2.99
CA GLU A 728 28.26 18.35 3.92
C GLU A 728 27.97 19.82 4.27
N VAL A 729 27.75 20.10 5.56
CA VAL A 729 27.61 21.48 6.04
C VAL A 729 28.98 22.00 6.46
N ILE A 730 29.42 23.07 5.81
CA ILE A 730 30.77 23.62 5.90
C ILE A 730 30.79 25.01 6.56
N TYR A 731 31.95 25.42 7.09
CA TYR A 731 32.12 26.69 7.80
C TYR A 731 32.06 27.92 6.89
N GLY A 732 32.43 27.81 5.61
CA GLY A 732 32.54 28.96 4.71
C GLY A 732 33.47 30.05 5.26
N ASP A 733 33.04 31.31 5.13
CA ASP A 733 33.70 32.48 5.70
C ASP A 733 33.02 32.84 7.02
N SER A 734 33.58 32.42 8.16
CA SER A 734 32.89 32.50 9.44
C SER A 734 33.78 32.77 10.67
N LEU A 735 33.15 33.33 11.70
CA LEU A 735 33.66 33.49 13.06
C LEU A 735 32.96 32.48 13.98
N VAL A 736 33.71 31.63 14.66
CA VAL A 736 33.20 30.59 15.54
C VAL A 736 33.45 30.98 17.00
N PHE A 737 32.37 31.13 17.75
CA PHE A 737 32.37 31.45 19.17
C PHE A 737 32.19 30.18 20.00
N GLN A 738 33.22 29.80 20.76
CA GLN A 738 33.15 28.65 21.66
C GLN A 738 32.99 29.10 23.11
N GLY A 739 32.10 28.43 23.82
CA GLY A 739 31.78 28.69 25.22
C GLY A 739 32.35 27.61 26.15
N ASP A 740 31.62 27.31 27.20
CA ASP A 740 32.00 26.28 28.17
C ASP A 740 32.31 24.92 27.52
N GLY A 741 33.37 24.27 27.99
CA GLY A 741 33.84 22.97 27.48
C GLY A 741 34.36 22.98 26.04
N ASN A 742 34.72 24.16 25.49
CA ASN A 742 35.07 24.37 24.07
C ASN A 742 33.92 24.04 23.09
N ASN A 743 32.69 23.98 23.58
CA ASN A 743 31.52 23.76 22.74
C ASN A 743 31.22 25.01 21.93
N THR A 744 30.97 24.86 20.63
CA THR A 744 30.52 25.95 19.78
C THR A 744 29.15 26.45 20.24
N ARG A 745 29.03 27.75 20.50
CA ARG A 745 27.78 28.41 20.91
C ARG A 745 27.15 29.18 19.76
N SER A 746 27.96 29.77 18.90
CA SER A 746 27.46 30.47 17.70
C SER A 746 28.53 30.47 16.63
N ILE A 747 28.11 30.38 15.38
CA ILE A 747 28.94 30.56 14.20
C ILE A 747 28.33 31.69 13.40
N VAL A 748 29.10 32.77 13.21
CA VAL A 748 28.71 33.93 12.42
C VAL A 748 29.33 33.84 11.04
N THR A 749 28.50 33.77 10.01
CA THR A 749 28.91 33.57 8.62
C THR A 749 28.57 34.79 7.77
N ALA A 750 29.45 35.16 6.85
CA ALA A 750 29.16 36.18 5.85
C ALA A 750 28.58 35.54 4.58
N ASP A 751 27.30 35.79 4.28
CA ASP A 751 26.71 35.40 3.00
C ASP A 751 27.10 36.43 1.93
N HIS A 752 28.05 36.06 1.08
CA HIS A 752 28.56 36.91 0.01
C HIS A 752 27.57 37.11 -1.15
N ASN A 753 26.55 36.28 -1.30
CA ASN A 753 25.54 36.42 -2.34
C ASN A 753 24.49 37.46 -1.94
N THR A 754 23.99 37.37 -0.70
CA THR A 754 22.97 38.30 -0.19
C THR A 754 23.55 39.53 0.51
N LYS A 755 24.86 39.55 0.79
CA LYS A 755 25.57 40.57 1.58
C LYS A 755 24.99 40.73 3.00
N LYS A 756 24.59 39.62 3.61
CA LYS A 756 24.03 39.56 4.97
C LYS A 756 24.86 38.66 5.88
N LEU A 757 24.85 38.98 7.17
CA LEU A 757 25.39 38.10 8.20
C LEU A 757 24.34 37.06 8.62
N GLN A 758 24.81 35.85 8.89
CA GLN A 758 24.04 34.76 9.47
C GLN A 758 24.72 34.26 10.73
N ALA A 759 23.96 33.75 11.68
CA ALA A 759 24.43 33.28 12.97
C ALA A 759 23.65 32.05 13.42
N THR A 760 24.36 31.01 13.84
CA THR A 760 23.76 29.86 14.53
C THR A 760 23.67 30.09 16.03
N PHE A 761 22.82 29.34 16.73
CA PHE A 761 22.74 29.39 18.19
C PHE A 761 22.60 28.00 18.81
N THR A 762 22.79 27.93 20.13
CA THR A 762 22.47 26.77 20.96
C THR A 762 21.67 27.23 22.16
N ASP A 763 20.67 26.47 22.59
CA ASP A 763 19.88 26.80 23.80
C ASP A 763 20.68 26.68 25.11
N ALA A 764 21.83 26.02 25.06
CA ALA A 764 22.74 25.92 26.19
C ALA A 764 23.35 27.29 26.53
N LYS A 765 23.59 27.50 27.83
CA LYS A 765 24.29 28.68 28.35
C LYS A 765 25.64 28.83 27.67
N VAL A 766 26.01 30.06 27.31
CA VAL A 766 27.29 30.36 26.66
C VAL A 766 28.44 29.89 27.55
N HIS A 767 28.45 30.27 28.83
CA HIS A 767 29.42 29.82 29.83
C HIS A 767 28.90 29.87 31.28
N TYR A 768 28.96 28.74 32.02
CA TYR A 768 28.36 28.62 33.36
C TYR A 768 29.06 29.37 34.51
N ARG A 769 30.27 29.90 34.32
CA ARG A 769 31.01 30.66 35.34
C ARG A 769 30.91 32.20 35.22
N PHE A 770 30.42 32.72 34.10
CA PHE A 770 30.36 34.17 33.83
C PHE A 770 28.93 34.66 34.08
N GLU A 771 28.57 34.81 35.35
CA GLU A 771 27.24 35.26 35.77
C GLU A 771 27.09 36.78 35.63
N ASN A 772 26.10 37.22 34.85
CA ASN A 772 25.85 38.63 34.52
C ASN A 772 27.06 39.35 33.88
N GLU A 773 27.97 38.59 33.28
CA GLU A 773 29.17 39.10 32.62
C GLU A 773 29.10 38.84 31.11
N LYS A 774 29.45 39.86 30.32
CA LYS A 774 29.59 39.75 28.86
C LYS A 774 30.66 38.72 28.53
N TYR A 775 30.29 37.67 27.81
CA TYR A 775 31.21 36.61 27.40
C TYR A 775 31.62 36.71 25.94
N MET A 776 30.69 37.08 25.05
CA MET A 776 30.97 37.29 23.63
C MET A 776 30.21 38.50 23.09
N GLY A 777 30.68 39.08 21.99
CA GLY A 777 29.96 40.16 21.33
C GLY A 777 30.56 40.60 20.01
N ILE A 778 29.74 41.29 19.23
CA ILE A 778 30.10 41.90 17.95
C ILE A 778 29.63 43.35 17.94
N THR A 779 30.52 44.25 17.52
CA THR A 779 30.16 45.59 17.05
C THR A 779 30.53 45.72 15.58
N LEU A 780 29.55 45.95 14.72
CA LEU A 780 29.73 46.23 13.29
C LEU A 780 29.84 47.75 13.08
N TYR A 781 30.88 48.17 12.41
CA TYR A 781 31.15 49.55 11.99
C TYR A 781 31.04 49.67 10.47
N ASP A 782 30.54 50.79 9.98
CA ASP A 782 30.68 51.16 8.57
C ASP A 782 32.14 51.55 8.24
N GLN A 783 32.42 51.78 6.95
CA GLN A 783 33.75 52.17 6.47
C GLN A 783 34.29 53.49 7.08
N ASN A 784 33.41 54.34 7.60
CA ASN A 784 33.78 55.63 8.21
C ASN A 784 34.01 55.51 9.73
N GLY A 785 33.72 54.35 10.32
CA GLY A 785 33.83 54.10 11.76
C GLY A 785 32.55 54.38 12.55
N ASN A 786 31.40 54.56 11.90
CA ASN A 786 30.11 54.69 12.60
C ASN A 786 29.56 53.31 12.97
N GLU A 787 29.03 53.18 14.18
CA GLU A 787 28.42 51.92 14.65
C GLU A 787 27.11 51.63 13.89
N LYS A 788 27.07 50.47 13.21
CA LYS A 788 25.86 49.92 12.57
C LYS A 788 25.06 49.05 13.52
N LYS A 789 25.73 48.22 14.31
CA LYS A 789 25.07 47.24 15.18
C LYS A 789 25.99 46.81 16.32
N VAL A 790 25.47 46.78 17.54
CA VAL A 790 26.18 46.29 18.74
C VAL A 790 25.36 45.16 19.34
N ILE A 791 25.94 43.98 19.50
CA ILE A 791 25.29 42.79 20.03
C ILE A 791 26.27 42.08 20.97
N SER A 792 25.78 41.56 22.08
CA SER A 792 26.56 40.75 23.00
C SER A 792 25.73 39.62 23.58
N ALA A 793 26.42 38.59 24.08
CA ALA A 793 25.83 37.59 24.94
C ALA A 793 26.57 37.51 26.28
N GLU A 794 25.82 37.41 27.37
CA GLU A 794 26.31 37.10 28.70
C GLU A 794 26.60 35.60 28.86
N GLY A 795 27.42 35.23 29.85
CA GLY A 795 27.77 33.83 30.07
C GLY A 795 26.56 32.94 30.41
N GLN A 796 25.61 33.41 31.23
CA GLN A 796 24.48 32.59 31.70
C GLN A 796 23.29 32.53 30.75
N GLU A 797 23.28 33.30 29.67
CA GLU A 797 22.24 33.22 28.65
C GLU A 797 22.64 32.28 27.51
N SER A 798 21.66 31.92 26.67
CA SER A 798 21.92 31.19 25.42
C SER A 798 22.41 32.15 24.34
N SER A 799 23.04 31.62 23.29
CA SER A 799 23.43 32.42 22.13
C SER A 799 22.26 32.79 21.20
N LYS A 800 21.01 32.46 21.58
CA LYS A 800 19.83 32.65 20.74
C LYS A 800 19.58 34.11 20.40
N ASN A 801 19.52 34.98 21.40
CA ASN A 801 19.31 36.42 21.21
C ASN A 801 20.46 37.06 20.38
N PHE A 802 21.69 36.61 20.61
CA PHE A 802 22.85 37.02 19.81
C PHE A 802 22.68 36.68 18.33
N ALA A 803 22.24 35.45 18.02
CA ALA A 803 22.03 35.03 16.64
C ALA A 803 20.83 35.71 15.99
N GLU A 804 19.69 35.80 16.68
CA GLU A 804 18.47 36.45 16.19
C GLU A 804 18.71 37.91 15.80
N GLN A 805 19.50 38.65 16.58
CA GLN A 805 19.82 40.05 16.27
C GLN A 805 20.81 40.24 15.13
N LEU A 806 21.61 39.21 14.82
CA LEU A 806 22.64 39.26 13.79
C LEU A 806 22.16 38.70 12.45
N ASN A 807 21.23 37.74 12.48
CA ASN A 807 20.64 37.12 11.30
C ASN A 807 19.96 38.17 10.42
N GLY A 808 20.46 38.30 9.18
CA GLY A 808 19.92 39.20 8.18
C GLY A 808 20.48 40.63 8.23
N VAL A 809 21.46 40.92 9.09
CA VAL A 809 22.15 42.22 9.13
C VAL A 809 22.97 42.42 7.86
N ASP A 810 22.70 43.50 7.13
CA ASP A 810 23.41 43.85 5.90
C ASP A 810 24.85 44.34 6.17
N PHE A 811 25.79 43.90 5.32
CA PHE A 811 27.17 44.38 5.34
C PHE A 811 27.62 44.86 3.96
N ALA A 812 28.54 45.83 3.93
CA ALA A 812 29.28 46.20 2.74
C ALA A 812 30.74 45.73 2.86
N TYR A 813 31.37 45.40 1.73
CA TYR A 813 32.81 45.17 1.75
C TYR A 813 33.53 46.44 2.19
N GLY A 814 34.43 46.33 3.16
CA GLY A 814 35.07 47.45 3.83
C GLY A 814 34.51 47.76 5.22
N ASP A 815 33.32 47.26 5.58
CA ASP A 815 32.81 47.33 6.94
C ASP A 815 33.75 46.60 7.90
N VAL A 816 33.83 47.08 9.15
CA VAL A 816 34.73 46.54 10.17
C VAL A 816 33.92 45.93 11.31
N ILE A 817 34.24 44.70 11.71
CA ILE A 817 33.63 43.99 12.81
C ILE A 817 34.63 43.93 13.96
N LYS A 818 34.30 44.60 15.06
CA LYS A 818 34.92 44.38 16.35
C LYS A 818 34.27 43.19 17.04
N VAL A 819 35.06 42.18 17.36
CA VAL A 819 34.66 40.98 18.07
C VAL A 819 35.24 41.01 19.47
N TYR A 820 34.38 40.82 20.47
CA TYR A 820 34.77 40.60 21.85
C TYR A 820 34.57 39.13 22.23
N HIS A 821 35.54 38.56 22.92
CA HIS A 821 35.44 37.23 23.53
C HIS A 821 36.23 37.20 24.85
N ALA A 822 35.56 36.89 25.97
CA ALA A 822 36.16 36.87 27.30
C ALA A 822 37.34 35.89 27.38
N GLU A 823 37.19 34.71 26.77
CA GLU A 823 38.23 33.71 26.59
C GLU A 823 38.72 33.65 25.13
N SER A 824 39.52 34.64 24.70
CA SER A 824 39.88 34.84 23.28
C SER A 824 40.40 33.64 22.48
N ASP A 825 41.04 32.65 23.11
CA ASP A 825 41.52 31.43 22.42
C ASP A 825 40.38 30.53 21.90
N ARG A 826 39.16 30.75 22.40
CA ARG A 826 37.92 30.08 22.02
C ARG A 826 37.17 30.78 20.88
N LEU A 827 37.67 31.92 20.41
CA LEU A 827 37.24 32.54 19.17
C LEU A 827 38.12 32.02 18.03
N LYS A 828 37.50 31.42 17.00
CA LYS A 828 38.17 30.90 15.80
C LYS A 828 37.58 31.58 14.56
N TRP A 829 38.32 31.64 13.47
CA TRP A 829 37.75 32.08 12.19
C TRP A 829 38.24 31.25 11.01
N TYR A 830 37.37 31.17 10.03
CA TYR A 830 37.51 30.38 8.83
C TYR A 830 37.37 31.29 7.61
N GLN A 831 38.16 31.00 6.58
CA GLN A 831 38.04 31.62 5.27
C GLN A 831 37.97 30.50 4.24
N LYS A 832 36.96 30.53 3.37
CA LYS A 832 36.70 29.47 2.37
C LYS A 832 36.69 28.07 2.99
N ASN A 833 36.08 27.92 4.17
CA ASN A 833 36.02 26.69 4.95
C ASN A 833 37.37 26.21 5.55
N GLU A 834 38.47 26.94 5.36
CA GLU A 834 39.76 26.62 5.96
C GLU A 834 39.96 27.37 7.28
N PHE A 835 40.43 26.67 8.31
CA PHE A 835 40.76 27.28 9.59
C PHE A 835 41.96 28.23 9.43
N VAL A 836 41.79 29.50 9.81
CA VAL A 836 42.85 30.51 9.67
C VAL A 836 43.65 30.67 10.96
N SER A 837 43.00 31.04 12.07
CA SER A 837 43.63 31.20 13.39
C SER A 837 42.57 31.37 14.49
N ASN A 838 43.02 31.53 15.74
CA ASN A 838 42.22 31.88 16.92
C ASN A 838 42.69 33.20 17.56
N GLY A 839 42.01 33.66 18.62
CA GLY A 839 42.24 34.99 19.22
C GLY A 839 43.56 35.21 19.96
N LYS A 840 44.35 34.16 20.26
CA LYS A 840 45.71 34.22 20.83
C LYS A 840 45.87 35.21 22.01
N GLY A 841 44.98 35.15 23.00
CA GLY A 841 45.05 36.01 24.20
C GLY A 841 44.54 37.45 24.06
N LYS A 842 44.08 37.90 22.88
CA LYS A 842 43.48 39.24 22.68
C LYS A 842 41.96 39.18 22.79
N GLN A 843 41.38 39.71 23.88
CA GLN A 843 39.92 39.71 24.12
C GLN A 843 39.11 40.53 23.11
N GLU A 844 39.73 41.54 22.51
CA GLU A 844 39.12 42.36 21.46
C GLU A 844 39.88 42.25 20.15
N LEU A 845 39.13 41.96 19.10
CA LEU A 845 39.61 41.60 17.79
C LEU A 845 38.87 42.42 16.72
N TYR A 846 39.54 42.84 15.64
CA TYR A 846 38.92 43.59 14.55
C TYR A 846 39.11 42.84 13.23
N PHE A 847 38.04 42.76 12.44
CA PHE A 847 37.99 42.09 11.16
C PHE A 847 37.36 43.00 10.11
N LYS A 848 38.03 43.18 8.98
CA LYS A 848 37.46 43.84 7.81
C LYS A 848 36.71 42.82 6.97
N LEU A 849 35.47 43.12 6.61
CA LEU A 849 34.70 42.29 5.69
C LEU A 849 35.15 42.53 4.25
N THR A 850 35.59 41.47 3.58
CA THR A 850 36.06 41.50 2.20
C THR A 850 35.45 40.36 1.38
N GLU A 851 35.73 40.31 0.08
CA GLU A 851 35.36 39.18 -0.77
C GLU A 851 35.94 37.83 -0.30
N LYS A 852 36.95 37.86 0.59
CA LYS A 852 37.55 36.67 1.21
C LYS A 852 37.02 36.40 2.63
N GLY A 853 35.93 37.04 3.02
CA GLY A 853 35.35 36.91 4.36
C GLY A 853 35.92 37.88 5.38
N PHE A 854 36.10 37.39 6.61
CA PHE A 854 36.59 38.16 7.75
C PHE A 854 38.13 38.24 7.72
N GLU A 855 38.69 39.36 7.29
CA GLU A 855 40.14 39.58 7.26
C GLU A 855 40.61 40.31 8.52
N ARG A 856 41.56 39.72 9.24
CA ARG A 856 42.12 40.29 10.46
C ARG A 856 42.84 41.60 10.18
N MET A 857 42.59 42.64 10.97
CA MET A 857 43.35 43.90 10.95
C MET A 857 44.13 44.16 12.24
N GLU A 858 45.28 44.82 12.11
CA GLU A 858 46.05 45.41 13.22
C GLU A 858 45.81 46.94 13.25
N ALA A 859 46.20 47.62 14.34
CA ALA A 859 45.91 49.04 14.57
C ALA A 859 46.32 49.95 13.39
N GLU A 860 45.39 50.74 12.85
CA GLU A 860 45.59 51.66 11.72
C GLU A 860 46.09 53.03 12.19
N GLN A 861 47.20 53.07 12.93
CA GLN A 861 47.83 54.33 13.34
C GLN A 861 49.33 54.39 12.99
N GLU A 862 49.72 55.50 12.37
CA GLU A 862 51.13 55.85 12.18
C GLU A 862 51.63 56.59 13.41
N VAL A 863 52.62 55.99 14.08
CA VAL A 863 53.25 56.54 15.29
C VAL A 863 54.74 56.71 15.02
N THR A 864 55.21 57.96 15.07
CA THR A 864 56.64 58.29 14.93
C THR A 864 57.22 58.57 16.30
N ALA A 865 58.28 57.86 16.68
CA ALA A 865 58.99 58.08 17.94
C ALA A 865 59.83 59.38 17.86
N VAL A 866 59.75 60.21 18.90
CA VAL A 866 60.47 61.49 19.01
C VAL A 866 61.47 61.39 20.18
N PRO A 867 62.76 61.11 19.92
CA PRO A 867 63.78 61.01 20.97
C PRO A 867 63.91 62.30 21.76
N GLN A 868 64.12 62.18 23.07
CA GLN A 868 64.24 63.33 23.99
C GLN A 868 65.61 63.35 24.67
N LYS A 869 66.12 64.53 25.00
CA LYS A 869 67.34 64.71 25.82
C LYS A 869 67.00 65.53 27.06
N VAL A 870 67.45 65.08 28.22
CA VAL A 870 67.26 65.77 29.50
C VAL A 870 68.57 65.84 30.28
N VAL A 871 68.68 66.77 31.22
CA VAL A 871 69.82 66.86 32.13
C VAL A 871 69.57 65.98 33.35
N ILE A 872 70.62 65.36 33.89
CA ILE A 872 70.53 64.53 35.10
C ILE A 872 69.88 65.31 36.26
N GLY A 873 68.90 64.67 36.91
CA GLY A 873 68.12 65.30 37.97
C GLY A 873 66.91 66.12 37.50
N THR A 874 66.57 66.10 36.20
CA THR A 874 65.29 66.65 35.71
C THR A 874 64.12 65.92 36.38
N ASP A 875 63.11 66.64 36.86
CA ASP A 875 61.93 66.02 37.47
C ASP A 875 61.11 65.25 36.41
N ALA A 876 61.03 63.93 36.58
CA ALA A 876 60.34 63.04 35.64
C ALA A 876 58.83 63.32 35.55
N GLU A 877 58.21 63.93 36.57
CA GLU A 877 56.79 64.32 36.55
C GLU A 877 56.49 65.46 35.56
N LYS A 878 57.51 66.24 35.17
CA LYS A 878 57.37 67.32 34.19
C LYS A 878 57.48 66.84 32.74
N LEU A 879 57.73 65.56 32.51
CA LEU A 879 57.80 64.98 31.18
C LEU A 879 56.39 64.57 30.71
N GLU A 880 55.97 65.02 29.53
CA GLU A 880 54.66 64.69 28.97
C GLU A 880 54.79 63.66 27.83
N ALA A 881 54.02 62.56 27.88
CA ALA A 881 54.10 61.46 26.90
C ALA A 881 53.86 61.90 25.44
N LYS A 882 53.03 62.93 25.23
CA LYS A 882 52.77 63.53 23.92
C LYS A 882 54.03 64.12 23.26
N ASN A 883 55.07 64.47 24.03
CA ASN A 883 56.31 65.01 23.48
C ASN A 883 57.25 63.91 22.96
N PHE A 884 56.95 62.64 23.26
CA PHE A 884 57.79 61.49 22.91
C PHE A 884 57.29 60.75 21.66
N VAL A 885 56.07 61.04 21.18
CA VAL A 885 55.52 60.42 19.97
C VAL A 885 54.68 61.42 19.17
N GLN A 886 54.67 61.28 17.85
CA GLN A 886 53.73 61.96 16.96
C GLN A 886 52.79 60.91 16.35
N VAL A 887 51.48 61.10 16.50
CA VAL A 887 50.45 60.15 16.01
C VAL A 887 49.63 60.81 14.91
N LYS A 888 49.44 60.10 13.80
CA LYS A 888 48.51 60.47 12.72
C LYS A 888 47.32 59.50 12.75
N ASP A 889 46.11 60.05 12.66
CA ASP A 889 44.84 59.29 12.72
C ASP A 889 44.61 58.52 14.03
N GLY A 890 45.15 59.04 15.14
CA GLY A 890 45.04 58.46 16.48
C GLY A 890 45.33 59.45 17.62
N GLU A 891 45.28 58.96 18.86
CA GLU A 891 45.42 59.73 20.11
C GLU A 891 46.52 59.16 21.01
N VAL A 892 47.33 60.02 21.66
CA VAL A 892 48.34 59.62 22.67
C VAL A 892 47.70 59.53 24.04
N LEU A 893 47.88 58.40 24.74
CA LEU A 893 47.26 58.14 26.04
C LEU A 893 48.18 58.51 27.21
N ARG A 894 49.31 57.81 27.38
CA ARG A 894 50.19 57.94 28.56
C ARG A 894 51.55 57.25 28.37
N PHE A 895 52.49 57.50 29.29
CA PHE A 895 53.63 56.60 29.49
C PHE A 895 53.14 55.29 30.12
N VAL A 896 53.72 54.17 29.69
CA VAL A 896 53.46 52.85 30.30
C VAL A 896 54.15 52.76 31.67
N GLU A 897 55.34 53.38 31.81
CA GLU A 897 56.16 53.42 33.03
C GLU A 897 56.84 54.80 33.20
N LYS A 898 57.17 55.21 34.45
CA LYS A 898 57.77 56.52 34.75
C LYS A 898 59.23 56.62 34.25
N PRO A 899 59.63 57.67 33.51
CA PRO A 899 61.00 57.85 33.03
C PRO A 899 62.04 58.01 34.17
N ASN A 900 63.25 57.46 34.00
CA ASN A 900 64.32 57.57 35.00
C ASN A 900 65.36 58.63 34.63
N THR A 901 65.37 59.78 35.31
CA THR A 901 66.26 60.91 34.99
C THR A 901 67.49 61.00 35.90
N THR A 902 67.74 60.02 36.78
CA THR A 902 68.82 60.07 37.79
C THR A 902 70.09 59.33 37.36
N LYS A 903 70.06 58.65 36.21
CA LYS A 903 71.18 57.88 35.66
C LYS A 903 71.57 58.43 34.29
N ILE A 904 72.86 58.73 34.10
CA ILE A 904 73.42 59.18 32.82
C ILE A 904 73.30 58.08 31.75
N GLY A 905 73.06 58.49 30.51
CA GLY A 905 73.08 57.65 29.32
C GLY A 905 71.73 57.56 28.61
N GLU A 906 71.74 56.87 27.47
CA GLU A 906 70.52 56.60 26.70
C GLU A 906 69.70 55.47 27.35
N GLN A 907 68.39 55.68 27.45
CA GLN A 907 67.42 54.72 27.95
C GLN A 907 66.16 54.71 27.07
N LYS A 908 65.30 53.70 27.23
CA LYS A 908 64.03 53.58 26.50
C LYS A 908 62.85 53.86 27.42
N VAL A 909 61.89 54.65 26.95
CA VAL A 909 60.58 54.87 27.59
C VAL A 909 59.47 54.38 26.66
N LYS A 910 58.35 53.91 27.22
CA LYS A 910 57.21 53.33 26.47
C LYS A 910 56.01 54.26 26.50
N VAL A 911 55.41 54.54 25.34
CA VAL A 911 54.22 55.41 25.20
C VAL A 911 53.07 54.64 24.54
N GLU A 912 51.86 54.73 25.11
CA GLU A 912 50.64 54.09 24.62
C GLU A 912 49.78 55.06 23.79
N THR A 913 49.24 54.59 22.66
CA THR A 913 48.47 55.37 21.65
C THR A 913 47.24 54.56 21.16
N LYS A 914 46.19 55.17 20.60
CA LYS A 914 45.02 54.47 20.01
C LYS A 914 44.57 55.04 18.65
N ASP A 915 44.06 54.20 17.74
CA ASP A 915 43.51 54.63 16.44
C ASP A 915 42.01 55.03 16.49
N ARG A 916 41.44 55.46 15.35
CA ARG A 916 40.01 55.86 15.21
C ARG A 916 38.98 54.76 15.50
N PHE A 917 39.38 53.49 15.45
CA PHE A 917 38.53 52.34 15.78
C PHE A 917 38.78 51.83 17.22
N GLY A 918 39.68 52.49 17.96
CA GLY A 918 40.02 52.21 19.35
C GLY A 918 41.18 51.24 19.55
N ASN A 919 41.90 50.80 18.49
CA ASN A 919 43.02 49.89 18.62
C ASN A 919 44.24 50.56 19.27
N LYS A 920 44.74 49.99 20.37
CA LYS A 920 45.90 50.52 21.10
C LYS A 920 47.24 50.01 20.53
N LYS A 921 48.29 50.84 20.61
CA LYS A 921 49.68 50.53 20.22
C LYS A 921 50.66 51.15 21.21
N VAL A 922 51.67 50.38 21.62
CA VAL A 922 52.78 50.85 22.48
C VAL A 922 54.01 51.09 21.61
N THR A 923 54.65 52.24 21.78
CA THR A 923 55.86 52.64 21.04
C THR A 923 57.01 52.92 22.02
N GLU A 924 58.18 52.34 21.77
CA GLU A 924 59.40 52.62 22.52
C GLU A 924 60.15 53.83 21.95
N VAL A 925 60.57 54.74 22.83
CA VAL A 925 61.20 56.01 22.48
C VAL A 925 62.49 56.19 23.28
N SER A 926 63.55 56.70 22.66
CA SER A 926 64.82 56.99 23.35
C SER A 926 64.74 58.26 24.21
N LEU A 927 65.28 58.20 25.42
CA LEU A 927 65.53 59.32 26.32
C LEU A 927 67.02 59.33 26.68
N GLU A 928 67.76 60.40 26.38
CA GLU A 928 69.17 60.54 26.75
C GLU A 928 69.30 61.47 27.97
N VAL A 929 69.92 60.98 29.05
CA VAL A 929 70.22 61.77 30.25
C VAL A 929 71.67 62.23 30.23
N THR A 930 71.88 63.54 30.26
CA THR A 930 73.18 64.21 30.04
C THR A 930 73.70 64.91 31.31
N TYR A 931 75.00 65.21 31.37
CA TYR A 931 75.66 65.82 32.54
C TYR A 931 75.32 67.30 32.76
N GLY A 932 74.93 68.04 31.71
CA GLY A 932 74.68 69.49 31.81
C GLY A 932 75.86 70.27 32.39
N ASP A 933 75.57 71.32 33.18
CA ASP A 933 76.56 72.04 33.98
C ASP A 933 76.67 71.37 35.35
N SER A 934 77.72 70.57 35.58
CA SER A 934 77.82 69.76 36.79
C SER A 934 79.24 69.53 37.31
N ILE A 935 79.34 69.20 38.59
CA ILE A 935 80.55 68.78 39.29
C ILE A 935 80.37 67.31 39.68
N VAL A 936 81.30 66.48 39.28
CA VAL A 936 81.30 65.03 39.49
C VAL A 936 82.38 64.67 40.50
N TYR A 937 81.93 64.15 41.64
CA TYR A 937 82.77 63.62 42.70
C TYR A 937 82.98 62.13 42.51
N GLN A 938 84.23 61.68 42.34
CA GLN A 938 84.56 60.26 42.23
C GLN A 938 85.29 59.74 43.47
N GLY A 939 84.85 58.58 43.94
CA GLY A 939 85.40 57.88 45.08
C GLY A 939 86.52 56.91 44.70
N VAL A 940 86.65 55.85 45.50
CA VAL A 940 87.54 54.71 45.21
C VAL A 940 87.33 54.19 43.78
N ALA A 941 88.44 53.84 43.10
CA ALA A 941 88.43 53.28 41.74
C ALA A 941 87.74 54.15 40.67
N ASN A 942 87.71 55.48 40.86
CA ASN A 942 87.07 56.45 39.97
C ASN A 942 85.54 56.25 39.83
N VAL A 943 84.91 55.53 40.76
CA VAL A 943 83.45 55.35 40.78
C VAL A 943 82.80 56.68 41.11
N THR A 944 81.88 57.15 40.27
CA THR A 944 81.11 58.37 40.56
C THR A 944 80.26 58.15 41.80
N ARG A 945 80.42 59.03 42.79
CA ARG A 945 79.67 59.00 44.05
C ARG A 945 78.57 60.04 44.06
N SER A 946 78.86 61.26 43.60
CA SER A 946 77.84 62.30 43.50
C SER A 946 78.08 63.18 42.28
N ILE A 947 77.00 63.62 41.65
CA ILE A 947 77.01 64.62 40.57
C ILE A 947 76.17 65.79 41.06
N VAL A 948 76.82 66.91 41.36
CA VAL A 948 76.17 68.18 41.71
C VAL A 948 75.96 68.97 40.42
N THR A 949 74.72 69.09 40.00
CA THR A 949 74.28 69.74 38.78
C THR A 949 73.68 71.10 39.10
N VAL A 950 74.06 72.10 38.32
CA VAL A 950 73.48 73.44 38.34
C VAL A 950 72.24 73.41 37.47
N ASN A 951 71.06 73.42 38.10
CA ASN A 951 69.81 73.53 37.36
C ASN A 951 69.51 75.02 37.10
N HIS A 952 69.81 75.47 35.88
CA HIS A 952 69.63 76.85 35.45
C HIS A 952 68.16 77.31 35.46
N ASP A 953 67.22 76.42 35.10
CA ASP A 953 65.78 76.73 35.07
C ASP A 953 65.20 76.88 36.47
N ALA A 954 65.61 76.00 37.39
CA ALA A 954 65.14 76.03 38.78
C ALA A 954 65.94 76.98 39.68
N LYS A 955 67.09 77.49 39.21
CA LYS A 955 68.10 78.22 40.00
C LYS A 955 68.46 77.51 41.31
N LYS A 956 68.57 76.18 41.26
CA LYS A 956 68.90 75.31 42.40
C LYS A 956 69.94 74.28 42.02
N LEU A 957 70.74 73.85 43.01
CA LEU A 957 71.63 72.71 42.86
C LEU A 957 70.84 71.41 43.02
N HIS A 958 71.20 70.42 42.22
CA HIS A 958 70.73 69.05 42.35
C HIS A 958 71.92 68.11 42.45
N ALA A 959 71.96 67.25 43.46
CA ALA A 959 73.00 66.28 43.69
C ALA A 959 72.45 64.85 43.59
N THR A 960 73.14 64.00 42.83
CA THR A 960 72.92 62.54 42.88
C THR A 960 73.74 61.92 44.01
N PHE A 961 73.37 60.71 44.44
CA PHE A 961 74.19 59.92 45.36
C PHE A 961 74.36 58.49 44.87
N ALA A 962 75.39 57.84 45.39
CA ALA A 962 75.60 56.39 45.34
C ALA A 962 75.63 55.83 46.77
N ASP A 963 75.07 54.63 46.94
CA ASP A 963 74.96 53.92 48.23
C ASP A 963 76.30 53.32 48.73
N GLY A 964 77.37 53.38 47.94
CA GLY A 964 78.69 52.88 48.35
C GLY A 964 79.51 53.92 49.11
N GLU A 965 80.37 53.44 50.01
CA GLU A 965 81.38 54.27 50.70
C GLU A 965 82.18 55.09 49.68
N ILE A 966 82.38 56.38 49.97
CA ILE A 966 83.06 57.29 49.06
C ILE A 966 84.51 56.82 48.85
N HIS A 967 85.27 56.61 49.92
CA HIS A 967 86.63 56.08 49.88
C HIS A 967 87.09 55.43 51.20
N TYR A 968 87.17 54.09 51.21
CA TYR A 968 87.49 53.27 52.40
C TYR A 968 88.85 53.54 53.08
N ARG A 969 89.83 54.19 52.43
CA ARG A 969 91.14 54.51 53.07
C ARG A 969 91.18 55.82 53.85
N PHE A 970 90.17 56.68 53.71
CA PHE A 970 90.11 57.98 54.40
C PHE A 970 89.14 57.81 55.58
N VAL A 971 89.70 57.50 56.75
CA VAL A 971 88.93 57.20 57.97
C VAL A 971 88.84 58.46 58.81
N ASN A 972 87.63 58.93 59.11
CA ASN A 972 87.37 60.18 59.83
C ASN A 972 88.02 61.41 59.17
N GLU A 973 88.21 61.36 57.85
CA GLU A 973 88.80 62.43 57.04
C GLU A 973 87.78 62.88 56.00
N GLN A 974 87.57 64.20 55.89
CA GLN A 974 86.78 64.81 54.83
C GLN A 974 87.35 64.41 53.47
N TYR A 975 86.50 63.82 52.62
CA TYR A 975 86.89 63.37 51.29
C TYR A 975 86.28 64.21 50.18
N ILE A 976 85.02 64.66 50.34
CA ILE A 976 84.39 65.63 49.44
C ILE A 976 83.80 66.78 50.23
N GLY A 977 83.72 67.94 49.60
CA GLY A 977 83.04 69.11 50.16
C GLY A 977 82.55 70.07 49.08
N LEU A 978 81.53 70.82 49.45
CA LEU A 978 80.95 71.90 48.67
C LEU A 978 80.56 73.04 49.61
N THR A 979 81.09 74.21 49.33
CA THR A 979 80.70 75.46 49.98
C THR A 979 80.16 76.42 48.93
N VAL A 980 79.01 77.02 49.18
CA VAL A 980 78.39 78.00 48.30
C VAL A 980 78.57 79.37 48.94
N TYR A 981 79.13 80.32 48.21
CA TYR A 981 79.26 81.72 48.61
C TYR A 981 78.37 82.60 47.73
N ASP A 982 77.76 83.62 48.33
CA ASP A 982 77.11 84.68 47.58
C ASP A 982 78.13 85.62 46.90
N GLN A 983 77.64 86.55 46.09
CA GLN A 983 78.47 87.53 45.37
C GLN A 983 79.31 88.44 46.28
N ASN A 984 78.95 88.59 47.56
CA ASN A 984 79.65 89.40 48.54
C ASN A 984 80.70 88.59 49.34
N GLY A 985 80.80 87.29 49.07
CA GLY A 985 81.70 86.38 49.79
C GLY A 985 81.11 85.80 51.08
N THR A 986 79.80 85.94 51.32
CA THR A 986 79.12 85.34 52.48
C THR A 986 78.81 83.87 52.21
N GLU A 987 79.14 82.98 53.15
CA GLU A 987 78.81 81.56 53.04
C GLU A 987 77.30 81.33 53.13
N LYS A 988 76.71 80.71 52.08
CA LYS A 988 75.29 80.32 52.02
C LYS A 988 75.08 78.90 52.52
N LYS A 989 76.02 78.01 52.24
CA LYS A 989 75.91 76.58 52.54
C LYS A 989 77.29 75.96 52.56
N HIS A 990 77.58 75.13 53.55
CA HIS A 990 78.76 74.28 53.60
C HIS A 990 78.32 72.84 53.85
N VAL A 991 78.76 71.92 52.99
CA VAL A 991 78.44 70.50 53.08
C VAL A 991 79.70 69.70 52.82
N THR A 992 80.01 68.77 53.70
CA THR A 992 81.16 67.88 53.60
C THR A 992 80.71 66.44 53.76
N ALA A 993 81.52 65.51 53.28
CA ALA A 993 81.36 64.10 53.59
C ALA A 993 82.72 63.44 53.80
N GLU A 994 82.77 62.54 54.78
CA GLU A 994 83.97 61.77 55.10
C GLU A 994 84.15 60.58 54.16
N GLY A 995 85.38 60.07 54.05
CA GLY A 995 85.69 58.94 53.16
C GLY A 995 84.87 57.67 53.45
N GLN A 996 84.54 57.36 54.70
CA GLN A 996 83.73 56.18 55.05
C GLN A 996 82.22 56.39 54.89
N GLU A 997 81.77 57.61 54.59
CA GLU A 997 80.35 57.87 54.41
C GLU A 997 79.89 57.47 53.00
N THR A 998 78.59 57.30 52.82
CA THR A 998 77.99 57.34 51.49
C THR A 998 77.74 58.79 51.11
N SER A 999 77.74 59.08 49.80
CA SER A 999 77.40 60.42 49.29
C SER A 999 75.93 60.83 49.49
N LYS A 1000 75.11 60.00 50.14
CA LYS A 1000 73.67 60.26 50.31
C LYS A 1000 73.40 61.50 51.15
N ASN A 1001 73.98 61.60 52.35
CA ASN A 1001 73.80 62.77 53.22
C ASN A 1001 74.34 64.05 52.57
N PHE A 1002 75.45 63.94 51.83
CA PHE A 1002 75.98 65.03 51.03
C PHE A 1002 74.98 65.50 49.99
N ALA A 1003 74.44 64.58 49.18
CA ALA A 1003 73.51 64.90 48.13
C ALA A 1003 72.19 65.47 48.66
N GLU A 1004 71.64 64.90 49.73
CA GLU A 1004 70.41 65.38 50.38
C GLU A 1004 70.55 66.82 50.88
N GLN A 1005 71.71 67.19 51.42
CA GLN A 1005 71.96 68.54 51.90
C GLN A 1005 72.26 69.55 50.79
N VAL A 1006 72.85 69.11 49.68
CA VAL A 1006 73.11 69.95 48.51
C VAL A 1006 71.83 70.16 47.68
N ASN A 1007 70.98 69.13 47.60
CA ASN A 1007 69.74 69.16 46.84
C ASN A 1007 68.82 70.31 47.26
N GLY A 1008 68.40 71.10 46.27
CA GLY A 1008 67.49 72.23 46.48
C GLY A 1008 68.16 73.52 46.96
N THR A 1009 69.48 73.52 47.17
CA THR A 1009 70.24 74.73 47.51
C THR A 1009 70.10 75.77 46.39
N ALA A 1010 69.50 76.91 46.69
CA ALA A 1010 69.27 77.97 45.70
C ALA A 1010 70.57 78.75 45.42
N PHE A 1011 70.77 79.12 44.16
CA PHE A 1011 71.89 79.94 43.73
C PHE A 1011 71.43 81.14 42.90
N GLU A 1012 72.26 82.18 42.88
CA GLU A 1012 72.15 83.28 41.91
C GLU A 1012 73.36 83.29 40.99
N TYR A 1013 73.20 83.84 39.78
CA TYR A 1013 74.34 84.01 38.88
C TYR A 1013 75.32 85.00 39.52
N GLY A 1014 76.57 84.60 39.64
CA GLY A 1014 77.59 85.34 40.38
C GLY A 1014 78.02 84.65 41.67
N ASP A 1015 77.20 83.75 42.23
CA ASP A 1015 77.57 82.91 43.38
C ASP A 1015 78.78 82.03 43.04
N VAL A 1016 79.59 81.72 44.05
CA VAL A 1016 80.82 80.91 43.90
C VAL A 1016 80.69 79.60 44.66
N LEU A 1017 80.85 78.49 43.96
CA LEU A 1017 80.97 77.15 44.53
C LEU A 1017 82.44 76.85 44.81
N LYS A 1018 82.84 76.82 46.08
CA LYS A 1018 84.10 76.20 46.47
C LYS A 1018 83.91 74.71 46.64
N VAL A 1019 84.72 73.95 45.93
CA VAL A 1019 84.64 72.50 45.87
C VAL A 1019 85.91 71.93 46.45
N TYR A 1020 85.73 71.01 47.40
CA TYR A 1020 86.81 70.27 48.01
C TYR A 1020 86.77 68.80 47.55
N HIS A 1021 87.94 68.24 47.24
CA HIS A 1021 88.13 66.81 47.04
C HIS A 1021 89.50 66.40 47.59
N ALA A 1022 89.54 65.39 48.47
CA ALA A 1022 90.80 64.92 49.08
C ALA A 1022 91.78 64.34 48.04
N GLU A 1023 91.25 63.83 46.93
CA GLU A 1023 92.02 63.44 45.74
C GLU A 1023 91.59 64.29 44.53
N PRO A 1024 92.15 65.50 44.29
CA PRO A 1024 91.67 66.43 43.25
C PRO A 1024 91.60 65.83 41.84
N SER A 1025 92.47 64.85 41.54
CA SER A 1025 92.44 64.09 40.28
C SER A 1025 91.16 63.26 40.03
N ARG A 1026 90.25 63.19 41.01
CA ARG A 1026 88.96 62.48 40.92
C ARG A 1026 87.75 63.42 40.95
N LEU A 1027 87.99 64.72 40.95
CA LEU A 1027 86.97 65.72 40.69
C LEU A 1027 86.94 66.04 39.20
N ASN A 1028 85.75 65.97 38.61
CA ASN A 1028 85.53 66.38 37.22
C ASN A 1028 84.41 67.43 37.19
N TRP A 1029 84.40 68.32 36.21
CA TRP A 1029 83.26 69.21 36.00
C TRP A 1029 82.95 69.35 34.51
N TYR A 1030 81.68 69.53 34.25
CA TYR A 1030 81.11 69.60 32.92
C TYR A 1030 80.51 70.99 32.74
N LYS A 1031 80.77 71.58 31.58
CA LYS A 1031 80.10 72.79 31.10
C LYS A 1031 79.27 72.40 29.89
N LYS A 1032 77.95 72.58 29.94
CA LYS A 1032 77.02 72.19 28.88
C LYS A 1032 77.26 70.76 28.37
N ASN A 1033 77.41 69.80 29.28
CA ASN A 1033 77.68 68.38 29.02
C ASN A 1033 79.09 68.07 28.44
N GLU A 1034 79.96 69.06 28.25
CA GLU A 1034 81.35 68.85 27.83
C GLU A 1034 82.29 68.86 29.04
N LEU A 1035 83.18 67.87 29.14
CA LEU A 1035 84.18 67.79 30.19
C LEU A 1035 85.23 68.89 30.03
N VAL A 1036 85.41 69.73 31.04
CA VAL A 1036 86.41 70.80 31.05
C VAL A 1036 87.65 70.28 31.82
N LYS A 1037 88.83 70.29 31.19
CA LYS A 1037 90.08 69.58 31.61
C LYS A 1037 90.60 69.91 33.03
N LYS A 1038 91.27 68.92 33.66
CA LYS A 1038 92.04 68.98 34.92
C LYS A 1038 93.20 70.00 34.88
N GLU A 1039 93.23 70.95 35.81
CA GLU A 1039 94.50 71.53 36.29
C GLU A 1039 95.06 70.64 37.42
N ASP A 1040 96.39 70.53 37.51
CA ASP A 1040 97.09 69.78 38.57
C ASP A 1040 96.95 70.49 39.93
N ALA A 1041 95.75 70.44 40.52
CA ALA A 1041 95.51 70.93 41.87
C ALA A 1041 96.24 70.04 42.90
N MET A 1042 97.01 70.67 43.80
CA MET A 1042 97.74 69.94 44.83
C MET A 1042 96.78 69.38 45.89
N LYS A 1043 97.13 68.23 46.47
CA LYS A 1043 96.36 67.55 47.52
C LYS A 1043 96.00 68.55 48.64
N GLY A 1044 94.71 68.74 48.90
CA GLY A 1044 94.18 69.61 49.96
C GLY A 1044 93.76 71.02 49.54
N GLN A 1045 93.79 71.38 48.25
CA GLN A 1045 93.27 72.68 47.77
C GLN A 1045 91.78 72.63 47.40
N GLU A 1046 91.05 73.70 47.71
CA GLU A 1046 89.69 73.95 47.23
C GLU A 1046 89.72 74.60 45.84
N ILE A 1047 88.80 74.20 44.95
CA ILE A 1047 88.64 74.79 43.61
C ILE A 1047 87.36 75.62 43.60
N SER A 1048 87.44 76.87 43.16
CA SER A 1048 86.30 77.78 43.13
C SER A 1048 85.68 77.83 41.73
N PHE A 1049 84.36 77.73 41.64
CA PHE A 1049 83.59 77.85 40.40
C PHE A 1049 82.53 78.94 40.55
N LYS A 1050 82.59 79.98 39.72
CA LYS A 1050 81.52 80.97 39.61
C LYS A 1050 80.38 80.40 38.77
N ILE A 1051 79.16 80.48 39.29
CA ILE A 1051 77.96 80.10 38.55
C ILE A 1051 77.56 81.26 37.64
N THR A 1052 77.51 81.03 36.33
CA THR A 1052 77.17 82.06 35.33
C THR A 1052 76.01 81.60 34.44
N PRO A 1053 75.35 82.50 33.71
CA PRO A 1053 74.36 82.09 32.69
C PRO A 1053 74.93 81.16 31.62
N ASN A 1054 76.26 81.13 31.46
CA ASN A 1054 76.95 80.30 30.48
C ASN A 1054 77.42 78.94 31.04
N GLY A 1055 77.16 78.67 32.33
CA GLY A 1055 77.56 77.45 33.04
C GLY A 1055 78.52 77.71 34.21
N LEU A 1056 79.20 76.66 34.65
CA LEU A 1056 80.22 76.74 35.70
C LEU A 1056 81.56 77.24 35.13
N GLU A 1057 82.12 78.31 35.72
CA GLU A 1057 83.39 78.90 35.31
C GLU A 1057 84.38 78.88 36.47
N GLN A 1058 85.52 78.21 36.30
CA GLN A 1058 86.56 78.15 37.32
C GLN A 1058 87.15 79.56 37.56
N VAL A 1059 87.33 79.92 38.82
CA VAL A 1059 87.94 81.19 39.25
C VAL A 1059 89.10 80.89 40.21
N GLN A 1060 90.17 81.70 40.15
CA GLN A 1060 91.34 81.59 41.04
C GLN A 1060 91.11 82.29 42.37
#